data_AF-I1IYR8-F1
#
_entry.id   AF-I1IYR8-F1
#
_cell.length_a   1.000
_cell.length_b   1.000
_cell.length_c   1.000
_cell.angle_alpha   90.00
_cell.angle_beta   90.00
_cell.angle_gamma   90.00
#
_symmetry.space_group_name_H-M   'P 1'
#
loop_
_entity.id
_entity.type
_entity.pdbx_description
1 polymer ?
#
loop_
_entity_poly.entity_id
_entity_poly.type
_entity_poly.pdbx_seq_one_letter_code
_entity_poly.pdbx_strand_id
1 'polypeptide(L)'
;MARKSNEEDMVFLWKWRKYLLLLATLVASVTYVAGLNPPGGVRSEELTADAPAPAPTPAPRVRLTSPAAPAPAPEVQYPNRVGDPVLRKTYKARYTTFFYCNATAFVASLVIIMFLLDPRISRNPSGLTVLRSAMLLDLLALMAAFAAGSCRSVPGSAYVSALFAVVFVYVFVHVQLASSSCELANCLKAKEDPTGVAAAESIKERRKFLLPLANCLNAKEDPADVPAESIKERRKFLLLLATFATPLTYGAGLAPPGGFWSDTKDGHTAGAPLLHDGPYKIRYHAFFYANATAFVASLAIIMLLMSSTLSGRLARSYALPVCVLVELLGLLAAYVAGSCRRADTTIYVVSLAGAVLLNILLQMAVAVFAMDMFEKCRKWVCDVLTCAKWGPGKEARTTEPADTPGAAATGSGSTSQDEDKLEESRSLLLLLATLAATVTYQAGLSPPGGVWPEDDDQDHPQGPKRTPGDPVLLDVYPQRYRAFYHCNTAAFVASLVVIIILQSRQLSSRGVFALKTAMILVLFGLMGAYAAGSCRDVPTTIYVSALAVAVFAYSIAKVMAYTAHGQSNAMQWVQGKLESIAGERDERVDPDRNRKFLMQLAILAATVTYQTGLNPPGGFWPQSEDGSLKPGDPVLLDHYGVRYQVFFYCNATGFMASVAVILLLANQTLYKQGIRSNALHVCVLIGLLGLMGAYAAGSCRKLRTSIYVFALVAAVIAFLLLQILLYMFAGCVNWLKEEQQQTRLERWLRKLFQPLSKGPAGDSSKDKNKTSEVYKKHKYLMLLGILAASVTYQAGLAPPGGTWGDDDKAASSPSYLSRAGNPIMLDTNGKRYQAFFYCNATSFVASVVVILLLLQRNMERRGAPLWAIQTAVVLDLLGLLGAYAAGSCRDWETSAYVIVLVAVVVIFITVHVLLSIQVVMTKVRKLKVYQKCFGDPEIPPEKAISVDQVSGNATGA
;
A
#
# COMPACT_ATOMS: atom_id res chain seq x y z
N MET A 1 -7.25 -35.74 13.88
CA MET A 1 -7.87 -34.45 13.52
C MET A 1 -6.87 -33.29 13.47
N ALA A 2 -6.01 -33.07 14.48
CA ALA A 2 -5.03 -31.97 14.51
C ALA A 2 -4.09 -31.89 13.28
N ARG A 3 -3.62 -33.04 12.76
CA ARG A 3 -2.73 -33.10 11.58
C ARG A 3 -3.42 -32.62 10.29
N LYS A 4 -4.69 -32.99 10.09
CA LYS A 4 -5.52 -32.60 8.94
C LYS A 4 -5.92 -31.12 9.00
N SER A 5 -6.22 -30.61 10.19
CA SER A 5 -6.45 -29.17 10.42
C SER A 5 -5.20 -28.34 10.12
N ASN A 6 -4.01 -28.79 10.57
CA ASN A 6 -2.76 -28.10 10.28
C ASN A 6 -2.43 -28.09 8.78
N GLU A 7 -2.75 -29.16 8.04
CA GLU A 7 -2.58 -29.18 6.58
C GLU A 7 -3.50 -28.20 5.84
N GLU A 8 -4.80 -28.17 6.18
CA GLU A 8 -5.75 -27.22 5.61
C GLU A 8 -5.36 -25.76 5.90
N ASP A 9 -4.88 -25.50 7.12
CA ASP A 9 -4.40 -24.19 7.53
C ASP A 9 -3.09 -23.79 6.86
N MET A 10 -2.16 -24.72 6.65
CA MET A 10 -0.94 -24.47 5.87
C MET A 10 -1.28 -24.12 4.43
N VAL A 11 -2.19 -24.85 3.80
CA VAL A 11 -2.67 -24.56 2.44
C VAL A 11 -3.34 -23.19 2.39
N PHE A 12 -4.14 -22.85 3.40
CA PHE A 12 -4.79 -21.56 3.50
C PHE A 12 -3.80 -20.41 3.68
N LEU A 13 -2.89 -20.48 4.66
CA LEU A 13 -1.90 -19.42 4.90
C LEU A 13 -0.99 -19.22 3.69
N TRP A 14 -0.58 -20.30 3.03
CA TRP A 14 0.24 -20.22 1.84
C TRP A 14 -0.49 -19.62 0.63
N LYS A 15 -1.81 -19.87 0.53
CA LYS A 15 -2.70 -19.23 -0.45
C LYS A 15 -2.84 -17.72 -0.21
N TRP A 16 -2.85 -17.28 1.05
CA TRP A 16 -3.00 -15.87 1.43
C TRP A 16 -1.69 -15.14 1.73
N ARG A 17 -0.55 -15.84 1.69
CA ARG A 17 0.80 -15.32 1.98
C ARG A 17 1.11 -13.97 1.34
N LYS A 18 0.69 -13.73 0.09
CA LYS A 18 0.94 -12.46 -0.61
C LYS A 18 0.29 -11.26 0.09
N TYR A 19 -0.91 -11.45 0.66
CA TYR A 19 -1.64 -10.40 1.36
C TYR A 19 -1.15 -10.22 2.79
N LEU A 20 -0.80 -11.33 3.46
CA LEU A 20 -0.16 -11.27 4.77
C LEU A 20 1.19 -10.55 4.74
N LEU A 21 1.97 -10.80 3.69
CA LEU A 21 3.23 -10.10 3.51
C LEU A 21 2.98 -8.62 3.27
N LEU A 22 2.02 -8.26 2.40
CA LEU A 22 1.65 -6.85 2.17
C LEU A 22 1.23 -6.16 3.48
N LEU A 23 0.41 -6.82 4.30
CA LEU A 23 -0.02 -6.30 5.59
C LEU A 23 1.17 -6.09 6.53
N ALA A 24 1.99 -7.12 6.75
CA ALA A 24 3.17 -7.02 7.62
C ALA A 24 4.16 -5.95 7.12
N THR A 25 4.33 -5.83 5.80
CA THR A 25 5.13 -4.78 5.18
C THR A 25 4.60 -3.38 5.50
N LEU A 26 3.29 -3.16 5.39
CA LEU A 26 2.68 -1.87 5.67
C LEU A 26 2.67 -1.54 7.18
N VAL A 27 2.42 -2.53 8.03
CA VAL A 27 2.52 -2.36 9.50
C VAL A 27 3.95 -2.01 9.91
N ALA A 28 4.96 -2.71 9.37
CA ALA A 28 6.37 -2.36 9.58
C ALA A 28 6.68 -0.92 9.15
N SER A 29 6.14 -0.46 8.02
CA SER A 29 6.33 0.92 7.54
C SER A 29 5.81 1.95 8.54
N VAL A 30 4.54 1.85 8.95
CA VAL A 30 3.93 2.87 9.82
C VAL A 30 4.46 2.86 11.24
N THR A 31 4.78 1.68 11.76
CA THR A 31 5.40 1.54 13.09
C THR A 31 6.84 2.04 13.10
N TYR A 32 7.58 1.90 12.00
CA TYR A 32 8.90 2.52 11.87
C TYR A 32 8.81 4.04 11.96
N VAL A 33 7.94 4.66 11.13
CA VAL A 33 7.77 6.12 11.10
C VAL A 33 7.27 6.65 12.46
N ALA A 34 6.27 6.00 13.04
CA ALA A 34 5.72 6.38 14.35
C ALA A 34 6.71 6.17 15.51
N GLY A 35 7.66 5.24 15.37
CA GLY A 35 8.71 5.02 16.37
C GLY A 35 9.78 6.11 16.35
N LEU A 36 10.05 6.71 15.19
CA LEU A 36 10.98 7.83 15.03
C LEU A 36 10.35 9.17 15.41
N ASN A 37 9.06 9.34 15.11
CA ASN A 37 8.27 10.53 15.43
C ASN A 37 7.07 10.12 16.30
N PRO A 38 7.28 9.96 17.61
CA PRO A 38 6.23 9.49 18.51
C PRO A 38 5.06 10.49 18.61
N PRO A 39 3.86 10.02 18.99
CA PRO A 39 2.69 10.86 19.14
C PRO A 39 2.94 11.95 20.19
N GLY A 40 2.23 13.07 20.07
CA GLY A 40 2.40 14.24 20.93
C GLY A 40 3.51 15.19 20.52
N GLY A 41 4.16 14.92 19.39
CA GLY A 41 5.21 15.79 18.88
C GLY A 41 6.46 15.78 19.75
N VAL A 42 7.34 16.72 19.42
CA VAL A 42 8.63 16.91 20.05
C VAL A 42 8.70 18.33 20.61
N ARG A 43 9.53 18.53 21.63
CA ARG A 43 9.70 19.87 22.20
C ARG A 43 10.34 20.85 21.22
N SER A 44 9.88 22.09 21.28
CA SER A 44 10.46 23.23 20.55
C SER A 44 11.48 24.00 21.41
N GLU A 45 11.31 24.04 22.74
CA GLU A 45 12.16 24.81 23.66
C GLU A 45 12.84 23.92 24.74
N GLU A 46 13.97 24.38 25.28
CA GLU A 46 14.68 23.73 26.39
C GLU A 46 14.15 24.24 27.74
N LEU A 47 13.75 23.32 28.62
CA LEU A 47 13.34 23.67 29.99
C LEU A 47 14.57 23.69 30.90
N THR A 48 15.00 24.88 31.31
CA THR A 48 16.04 25.06 32.33
C THR A 48 15.58 24.45 33.67
N ALA A 49 16.56 24.03 34.48
CA ALA A 49 16.33 23.28 35.71
C ALA A 49 15.50 24.03 36.78
N ASP A 50 15.30 25.34 36.62
CA ASP A 50 14.61 26.23 37.57
C ASP A 50 13.12 26.48 37.25
N ALA A 51 12.58 25.88 36.18
CA ALA A 51 11.16 26.06 35.84
C ALA A 51 10.24 25.34 36.86
N PRO A 52 9.24 26.02 37.46
CA PRO A 52 8.38 25.43 38.48
C PRO A 52 7.64 24.20 37.93
N ALA A 53 7.64 23.11 38.71
CA ALA A 53 6.95 21.89 38.33
C ALA A 53 5.47 22.18 38.05
N PRO A 54 4.87 21.65 36.97
CA PRO A 54 3.45 21.83 36.71
C PRO A 54 2.64 21.24 37.87
N ALA A 55 1.66 22.01 38.35
CA ALA A 55 0.84 21.64 39.49
C ALA A 55 0.19 20.26 39.27
N PRO A 56 0.26 19.33 40.25
CA PRO A 56 -0.40 18.05 40.12
C PRO A 56 -1.92 18.23 40.06
N THR A 57 -2.55 17.54 39.11
CA THR A 57 -4.01 17.41 39.05
C THR A 57 -4.53 16.79 40.37
N PRO A 58 -5.64 17.28 40.94
CA PRO A 58 -6.12 16.76 42.22
C PRO A 58 -6.64 15.32 42.05
N ALA A 59 -5.93 14.36 42.67
CA ALA A 59 -6.38 12.98 42.78
C ALA A 59 -7.50 12.88 43.85
N PRO A 60 -8.50 11.99 43.68
CA PRO A 60 -9.53 11.77 44.68
C PRO A 60 -8.91 11.10 45.93
N ARG A 61 -9.21 11.67 47.10
CA ARG A 61 -8.74 11.18 48.40
C ARG A 61 -9.33 9.79 48.68
N VAL A 62 -8.47 8.77 48.71
CA VAL A 62 -8.74 7.53 49.45
C VAL A 62 -7.58 7.33 50.43
N ARG A 63 -7.89 7.45 51.73
CA ARG A 63 -7.00 7.07 52.82
C ARG A 63 -6.96 5.54 52.89
N LEU A 64 -5.77 4.96 52.93
CA LEU A 64 -5.47 3.75 53.70
C LEU A 64 -3.96 3.71 53.97
N THR A 65 -3.63 3.54 55.25
CA THR A 65 -2.28 3.48 55.83
C THR A 65 -1.64 2.11 55.59
N SER A 66 -0.42 2.07 55.05
CA SER A 66 0.48 0.90 55.10
C SER A 66 1.95 1.35 55.13
N PRO A 67 2.87 0.55 55.72
CA PRO A 67 4.22 1.01 56.08
C PRO A 67 5.12 1.20 54.86
N ALA A 68 6.06 2.13 54.99
CA ALA A 68 6.95 2.60 53.94
C ALA A 68 7.83 1.50 53.33
N ALA A 69 7.70 1.30 52.02
CA ALA A 69 8.69 0.60 51.22
C ALA A 69 9.98 1.43 51.11
N PRO A 70 11.17 0.80 50.99
CA PRO A 70 12.43 1.53 50.86
C PRO A 70 12.39 2.48 49.65
N ALA A 71 12.91 3.70 49.86
CA ALA A 71 12.91 4.75 48.86
C ALA A 71 13.54 4.24 47.55
N PRO A 72 12.86 4.37 46.40
CA PRO A 72 13.44 3.98 45.13
C PRO A 72 14.69 4.82 44.86
N ALA A 73 15.74 4.18 44.33
CA ALA A 73 16.96 4.86 43.90
C ALA A 73 16.62 6.09 43.04
N PRO A 74 17.37 7.20 43.18
CA PRO A 74 17.06 8.45 42.48
C PRO A 74 16.96 8.19 40.97
N GLU A 75 15.78 8.47 40.41
CA GLU A 75 15.54 8.32 38.98
C GLU A 75 16.47 9.32 38.26
N VAL A 76 17.46 8.83 37.51
CA VAL A 76 18.36 9.67 36.71
C VAL A 76 17.50 10.63 35.87
N GLN A 77 17.50 11.90 36.25
CA GLN A 77 16.68 12.93 35.64
C GLN A 77 17.40 13.41 34.37
N TYR A 78 16.90 12.95 33.22
CA TYR A 78 17.41 13.41 31.92
C TYR A 78 16.90 14.83 31.65
N PRO A 79 17.74 15.74 31.15
CA PRO A 79 17.34 17.09 30.79
C PRO A 79 16.23 17.08 29.73
N ASN A 80 15.33 18.07 29.78
CA ASN A 80 14.23 18.22 28.83
C ASN A 80 14.70 19.07 27.64
N ARG A 81 15.31 18.40 26.67
CA ARG A 81 15.92 19.04 25.50
C ARG A 81 14.93 19.22 24.35
N VAL A 82 15.27 20.09 23.39
CA VAL A 82 14.55 20.22 22.13
C VAL A 82 14.61 18.90 21.36
N GLY A 83 13.52 18.54 20.67
CA GLY A 83 13.43 17.27 19.93
C GLY A 83 13.11 16.04 20.80
N ASP A 84 13.03 16.17 22.14
CA ASP A 84 12.59 15.08 23.01
C ASP A 84 11.06 14.90 22.93
N PRO A 85 10.54 13.66 22.96
CA PRO A 85 9.09 13.40 22.89
C PRO A 85 8.32 14.03 24.05
N VAL A 86 7.35 14.90 23.74
CA VAL A 86 6.61 15.68 24.76
C VAL A 86 5.79 14.78 25.68
N LEU A 87 5.10 13.79 25.09
CA LEU A 87 4.25 12.84 25.82
C LEU A 87 4.97 12.12 26.96
N ARG A 88 6.29 11.97 26.86
CA ARG A 88 7.08 11.28 27.88
C ARG A 88 7.00 11.96 29.25
N LYS A 89 6.82 13.29 29.29
CA LYS A 89 6.67 14.05 30.54
C LYS A 89 5.19 14.21 30.91
N THR A 90 4.34 14.59 29.95
CA THR A 90 2.93 14.92 30.22
C THR A 90 2.04 13.69 30.40
N TYR A 91 2.29 12.61 29.66
CA TYR A 91 1.53 11.35 29.77
C TYR A 91 2.46 10.13 29.79
N LYS A 92 3.37 10.04 30.79
CA LYS A 92 4.42 9.01 30.92
C LYS A 92 3.92 7.59 30.65
N ALA A 93 2.85 7.16 31.30
CA ALA A 93 2.31 5.80 31.14
C ALA A 93 1.89 5.50 29.69
N ARG A 94 1.21 6.45 29.04
CA ARG A 94 0.76 6.29 27.65
C ARG A 94 1.93 6.27 26.67
N TYR A 95 2.90 7.16 26.85
CA TYR A 95 4.13 7.15 26.06
C TYR A 95 4.86 5.80 26.18
N THR A 96 5.00 5.29 27.40
CA THR A 96 5.68 4.02 27.67
C THR A 96 4.95 2.85 27.01
N THR A 97 3.63 2.75 27.15
CA THR A 97 2.82 1.72 26.47
C THR A 97 2.94 1.84 24.96
N PHE A 98 2.80 3.04 24.40
CA PHE A 98 2.96 3.29 22.97
C PHE A 98 4.33 2.81 22.47
N PHE A 99 5.41 3.22 23.13
CA PHE A 99 6.78 2.93 22.70
C PHE A 99 7.05 1.42 22.61
N TYR A 100 6.73 0.68 23.68
CA TYR A 100 6.98 -0.76 23.73
C TYR A 100 6.09 -1.53 22.75
N CYS A 101 4.80 -1.19 22.68
CA CYS A 101 3.88 -1.84 21.76
C CYS A 101 4.21 -1.53 20.29
N ASN A 102 4.53 -0.29 19.96
CA ASN A 102 4.91 0.09 18.59
C ASN A 102 6.21 -0.60 18.14
N ALA A 103 7.24 -0.64 18.99
CA ALA A 103 8.48 -1.36 18.69
C ALA A 103 8.28 -2.88 18.58
N THR A 104 7.39 -3.45 19.41
CA THR A 104 7.02 -4.87 19.32
C THR A 104 6.31 -5.16 18.00
N ALA A 105 5.34 -4.33 17.58
CA ALA A 105 4.65 -4.49 16.31
C ALA A 105 5.62 -4.39 15.12
N PHE A 106 6.51 -3.39 15.12
CA PHE A 106 7.53 -3.26 14.07
C PHE A 106 8.36 -4.55 13.89
N VAL A 107 8.86 -5.13 14.99
CA VAL A 107 9.67 -6.34 14.92
C VAL A 107 8.87 -7.61 14.69
N ALA A 108 7.67 -7.72 15.26
CA ALA A 108 6.77 -8.83 14.95
C ALA A 108 6.45 -8.85 13.45
N SER A 109 6.20 -7.69 12.84
CA SER A 109 6.03 -7.53 11.39
C SER A 109 7.27 -7.97 10.59
N LEU A 110 8.49 -7.61 11.00
CA LEU A 110 9.72 -8.10 10.35
C LEU A 110 9.88 -9.62 10.48
N VAL A 111 9.57 -10.20 11.64
CA VAL A 111 9.58 -11.65 11.86
C VAL A 111 8.56 -12.33 10.95
N ILE A 112 7.33 -11.81 10.86
CA ILE A 112 6.30 -12.31 9.94
C ILE A 112 6.81 -12.26 8.49
N ILE A 113 7.41 -11.14 8.06
CA ILE A 113 7.98 -11.00 6.72
C ILE A 113 9.04 -12.08 6.45
N MET A 114 9.98 -12.28 7.38
CA MET A 114 11.05 -13.27 7.25
C MET A 114 10.51 -14.71 7.22
N PHE A 115 9.57 -15.06 8.10
CA PHE A 115 8.92 -16.37 8.11
C PHE A 115 8.08 -16.63 6.86
N LEU A 116 7.40 -15.60 6.38
CA LEU A 116 6.65 -15.70 5.14
C LEU A 116 7.60 -15.80 3.95
N LEU A 117 8.80 -15.22 3.97
CA LEU A 117 9.76 -15.29 2.88
C LEU A 117 10.31 -16.72 2.67
N ASP A 118 10.64 -17.47 3.73
CA ASP A 118 11.22 -18.82 3.61
C ASP A 118 10.14 -19.94 3.57
N PRO A 119 9.96 -20.64 2.42
CA PRO A 119 9.01 -21.75 2.30
C PRO A 119 9.32 -22.95 3.21
N ARG A 120 10.58 -23.13 3.63
CA ARG A 120 11.04 -24.28 4.43
C ARG A 120 10.58 -24.16 5.87
N ILE A 121 10.50 -22.94 6.39
CA ILE A 121 10.10 -22.65 7.78
C ILE A 121 8.57 -22.66 7.90
N SER A 122 7.87 -22.09 6.91
CA SER A 122 6.40 -22.03 6.90
C SER A 122 5.71 -23.40 6.74
N ARG A 123 6.42 -24.43 6.28
CA ARG A 123 5.88 -25.80 6.09
C ARG A 123 6.04 -26.70 7.33
N ASN A 124 6.72 -26.24 8.38
CA ASN A 124 6.87 -26.97 9.63
C ASN A 124 5.75 -26.59 10.62
N PRO A 125 5.06 -27.55 11.27
CA PRO A 125 4.05 -27.24 12.29
C PRO A 125 4.55 -26.31 13.41
N SER A 126 5.82 -26.40 13.83
CA SER A 126 6.40 -25.48 14.81
C SER A 126 6.52 -24.05 14.27
N GLY A 127 6.90 -23.90 12.99
CA GLY A 127 6.99 -22.60 12.32
C GLY A 127 5.62 -21.96 12.10
N LEU A 128 4.58 -22.77 11.89
CA LEU A 128 3.19 -22.31 11.80
C LEU A 128 2.71 -21.70 13.11
N THR A 129 3.01 -22.35 14.23
CA THR A 129 2.67 -21.83 15.57
C THR A 129 3.38 -20.52 15.85
N VAL A 130 4.68 -20.43 15.55
CA VAL A 130 5.44 -19.18 15.71
C VAL A 130 4.88 -18.07 14.84
N LEU A 131 4.55 -18.35 13.57
CA LEU A 131 3.95 -17.36 12.66
C LEU A 131 2.60 -16.86 13.19
N ARG A 132 1.75 -17.75 13.70
CA ARG A 132 0.46 -17.37 14.30
C ARG A 132 0.63 -16.51 15.54
N SER A 133 1.54 -16.89 16.43
CA SER A 133 1.86 -16.12 17.63
C SER A 133 2.41 -14.74 17.27
N ALA A 134 3.30 -14.66 16.27
CA ALA A 134 3.83 -13.39 15.78
C ALA A 134 2.72 -12.50 15.18
N MET A 135 1.83 -13.05 14.36
CA MET A 135 0.69 -12.30 13.79
C MET A 135 -0.28 -11.80 14.86
N LEU A 136 -0.58 -12.61 15.88
CA LEU A 136 -1.44 -12.20 16.98
C LEU A 136 -0.77 -11.11 17.83
N LEU A 137 0.51 -11.29 18.14
CA LEU A 137 1.31 -10.32 18.88
C LEU A 137 1.39 -8.98 18.13
N ASP A 138 1.65 -9.02 16.82
CA ASP A 138 1.70 -7.85 15.94
C ASP A 138 0.38 -7.05 15.99
N LEU A 139 -0.75 -7.74 15.83
CA LEU A 139 -2.08 -7.14 15.85
C LEU A 139 -2.43 -6.52 17.21
N LEU A 140 -2.17 -7.23 18.32
CA LEU A 140 -2.42 -6.72 19.67
C LEU A 140 -1.50 -5.55 20.02
N ALA A 141 -0.23 -5.65 19.65
CA ALA A 141 0.74 -4.58 19.86
C ALA A 141 0.37 -3.33 19.04
N LEU A 142 -0.09 -3.49 17.79
CA LEU A 142 -0.56 -2.38 16.97
C LEU A 142 -1.80 -1.69 17.55
N MET A 143 -2.78 -2.46 18.04
CA MET A 143 -3.98 -1.92 18.71
C MET A 143 -3.64 -1.17 20.00
N ALA A 144 -2.77 -1.74 20.84
CA ALA A 144 -2.33 -1.11 22.08
C ALA A 144 -1.51 0.16 21.82
N ALA A 145 -0.64 0.15 20.81
CA ALA A 145 0.10 1.32 20.39
C ALA A 145 -0.86 2.43 19.91
N PHE A 146 -1.84 2.08 19.07
CA PHE A 146 -2.84 3.05 18.60
C PHE A 146 -3.63 3.66 19.76
N ALA A 147 -4.15 2.83 20.68
CA ALA A 147 -4.92 3.32 21.83
C ALA A 147 -4.08 4.24 22.73
N ALA A 148 -2.85 3.84 23.05
CA ALA A 148 -1.96 4.62 23.92
C ALA A 148 -1.49 5.92 23.26
N GLY A 149 -1.23 5.89 21.95
CA GLY A 149 -0.69 7.02 21.20
C GLY A 149 -1.74 8.07 20.81
N SER A 150 -2.92 7.63 20.37
CA SER A 150 -3.97 8.53 19.83
C SER A 150 -4.90 9.12 20.89
N CYS A 151 -5.13 8.42 22.00
CA CYS A 151 -6.09 8.87 23.01
C CYS A 151 -5.45 9.88 23.97
N ARG A 152 -6.13 11.02 24.15
CA ARG A 152 -5.79 12.04 25.16
C ARG A 152 -6.80 12.14 26.30
N SER A 153 -8.06 11.89 26.04
CA SER A 153 -9.13 11.95 27.03
C SER A 153 -9.61 10.56 27.50
N VAL A 154 -10.23 10.51 28.69
CA VAL A 154 -10.87 9.28 29.21
C VAL A 154 -12.02 8.82 28.28
N PRO A 155 -12.92 9.70 27.80
CA PRO A 155 -13.97 9.29 26.86
C PRO A 155 -13.41 8.73 25.54
N GLY A 156 -12.34 9.32 25.01
CA GLY A 156 -11.69 8.80 23.80
C GLY A 156 -11.09 7.41 24.03
N SER A 157 -10.42 7.20 25.16
CA SER A 157 -9.86 5.89 25.52
C SER A 157 -10.94 4.83 25.75
N ALA A 158 -12.04 5.19 26.42
CA ALA A 158 -13.19 4.31 26.64
C ALA A 158 -13.84 3.92 25.31
N TYR A 159 -14.02 4.89 24.41
CA TYR A 159 -14.58 4.67 23.07
C TYR A 159 -13.74 3.69 22.24
N VAL A 160 -12.44 3.96 22.11
CA VAL A 160 -11.52 3.11 21.32
C VAL A 160 -11.44 1.70 21.92
N SER A 161 -11.37 1.58 23.25
CA SER A 161 -11.35 0.28 23.93
C SER A 161 -12.65 -0.49 23.73
N ALA A 162 -13.81 0.20 23.78
CA ALA A 162 -15.11 -0.40 23.50
C ALA A 162 -15.20 -0.89 22.05
N LEU A 163 -14.72 -0.12 21.07
CA LEU A 163 -14.68 -0.54 19.68
C LEU A 163 -13.84 -1.82 19.49
N PHE A 164 -12.65 -1.89 20.10
CA PHE A 164 -11.85 -3.12 20.05
C PHE A 164 -12.57 -4.29 20.72
N ALA A 165 -13.17 -4.08 21.89
CA ALA A 165 -13.93 -5.11 22.59
C ALA A 165 -15.09 -5.65 21.74
N VAL A 166 -15.84 -4.76 21.06
CA VAL A 166 -16.93 -5.16 20.14
C VAL A 166 -16.39 -6.04 19.02
N VAL A 167 -15.27 -5.68 18.39
CA VAL A 167 -14.66 -6.50 17.34
C VAL A 167 -14.22 -7.86 17.88
N PHE A 168 -13.56 -7.91 19.05
CA PHE A 168 -13.14 -9.18 19.65
C PHE A 168 -14.33 -10.07 20.02
N VAL A 169 -15.38 -9.52 20.64
CA VAL A 169 -16.61 -10.25 20.97
C VAL A 169 -17.28 -10.75 19.70
N TYR A 170 -17.39 -9.91 18.67
CA TYR A 170 -17.96 -10.30 17.39
C TYR A 170 -17.19 -11.45 16.73
N VAL A 171 -15.85 -11.33 16.64
CA VAL A 171 -14.99 -12.39 16.10
C VAL A 171 -15.09 -13.67 16.94
N PHE A 172 -15.09 -13.55 18.27
CA PHE A 172 -15.21 -14.69 19.19
C PHE A 172 -16.53 -15.44 19.00
N VAL A 173 -17.66 -14.71 19.02
CA VAL A 173 -19.01 -15.28 18.80
C VAL A 173 -19.05 -16.00 17.45
N HIS A 174 -18.51 -15.38 16.41
CA HIS A 174 -18.46 -15.97 15.08
C HIS A 174 -17.57 -17.22 15.00
N VAL A 175 -16.42 -17.26 15.68
CA VAL A 175 -15.56 -18.45 15.78
C VAL A 175 -16.26 -19.57 16.54
N GLN A 176 -16.94 -19.26 17.66
CA GLN A 176 -17.68 -20.25 18.45
C GLN A 176 -18.89 -20.82 17.72
N LEU A 177 -19.62 -19.99 16.96
CA LEU A 177 -20.68 -20.46 16.07
C LEU A 177 -20.12 -21.33 14.95
N ALA A 178 -18.94 -20.99 14.45
CA ALA A 178 -18.29 -21.76 13.41
C ALA A 178 -17.83 -23.14 13.89
N SER A 179 -17.21 -23.23 15.07
CA SER A 179 -16.81 -24.49 15.71
C SER A 179 -18.03 -25.34 16.05
N SER A 180 -19.05 -24.76 16.69
CA SER A 180 -20.28 -25.46 17.07
C SER A 180 -21.04 -26.02 15.86
N SER A 181 -21.07 -25.30 14.74
CA SER A 181 -21.70 -25.79 13.49
C SER A 181 -20.91 -26.95 12.88
N CYS A 182 -19.58 -26.93 12.98
CA CYS A 182 -18.70 -27.98 12.46
C CYS A 182 -18.81 -29.25 13.31
N GLU A 183 -18.83 -29.10 14.64
CA GLU A 183 -19.13 -30.19 15.57
C GLU A 183 -20.50 -30.79 15.28
N LEU A 184 -21.55 -29.98 15.11
CA LEU A 184 -22.89 -30.45 14.80
C LEU A 184 -22.93 -31.20 13.45
N ALA A 185 -22.26 -30.70 12.41
CA ALA A 185 -22.17 -31.36 11.11
C ALA A 185 -21.40 -32.68 11.18
N ASN A 186 -20.33 -32.75 11.97
CA ASN A 186 -19.57 -33.97 12.20
C ASN A 186 -20.36 -34.99 13.03
N CYS A 187 -21.11 -34.55 14.05
CA CYS A 187 -22.02 -35.40 14.82
C CYS A 187 -23.17 -35.93 13.96
N LEU A 188 -23.69 -35.14 13.02
CA LEU A 188 -24.71 -35.58 12.07
C LEU A 188 -24.15 -36.58 11.05
N LYS A 189 -22.91 -36.38 10.57
CA LYS A 189 -22.22 -37.33 9.69
C LYS A 189 -21.78 -38.62 10.38
N ALA A 190 -21.46 -38.57 11.68
CA ALA A 190 -21.08 -39.74 12.45
C ALA A 190 -22.27 -40.64 12.84
N LYS A 191 -23.51 -40.22 12.56
CA LYS A 191 -24.74 -40.90 13.01
C LYS A 191 -25.56 -41.51 11.86
N GLU A 192 -24.86 -42.10 10.88
CA GLU A 192 -25.48 -43.04 9.92
C GLU A 192 -25.78 -44.43 10.54
N ASP A 193 -25.52 -44.65 11.84
CA ASP A 193 -25.98 -45.84 12.58
C ASP A 193 -26.82 -45.45 13.83
N PRO A 194 -28.05 -45.97 14.02
CA PRO A 194 -29.01 -45.40 14.95
C PRO A 194 -29.18 -46.21 16.25
N THR A 195 -28.51 -45.85 17.35
CA THR A 195 -28.76 -46.55 18.64
C THR A 195 -28.79 -45.68 19.92
N GLY A 196 -28.68 -44.35 19.85
CA GLY A 196 -28.66 -43.50 21.06
C GLY A 196 -29.73 -42.41 21.12
N VAL A 197 -30.77 -42.62 21.95
CA VAL A 197 -31.88 -41.67 22.22
C VAL A 197 -31.39 -40.43 23.00
N ALA A 198 -30.54 -40.60 24.00
CA ALA A 198 -29.99 -39.49 24.80
C ALA A 198 -29.12 -38.50 23.98
N ALA A 199 -28.39 -39.00 22.98
CA ALA A 199 -27.62 -38.17 22.07
C ALA A 199 -28.51 -37.44 21.04
N ALA A 200 -29.70 -37.95 20.73
CA ALA A 200 -30.64 -37.28 19.82
C ALA A 200 -31.30 -36.06 20.49
N GLU A 201 -31.56 -36.13 21.80
CA GLU A 201 -32.08 -35.01 22.58
C GLU A 201 -31.06 -33.88 22.73
N SER A 202 -29.78 -34.17 23.02
CA SER A 202 -28.76 -33.12 23.12
C SER A 202 -28.50 -32.40 21.78
N ILE A 203 -28.61 -33.13 20.66
CA ILE A 203 -28.55 -32.56 19.30
C ILE A 203 -29.79 -31.70 19.02
N LYS A 204 -30.99 -32.11 19.45
CA LYS A 204 -32.24 -31.36 19.27
C LYS A 204 -32.23 -30.04 20.07
N GLU A 205 -31.73 -30.06 21.30
CA GLU A 205 -31.49 -28.89 22.14
C GLU A 205 -30.47 -27.93 21.50
N ARG A 206 -29.27 -28.42 21.11
CA ARG A 206 -28.27 -27.59 20.38
C ARG A 206 -28.84 -27.01 19.09
N ARG A 207 -29.66 -27.76 18.35
CA ARG A 207 -30.32 -27.30 17.11
C ARG A 207 -31.30 -26.17 17.40
N LYS A 208 -32.08 -26.26 18.49
CA LYS A 208 -33.08 -25.24 18.89
C LYS A 208 -32.42 -23.89 19.22
N PHE A 209 -31.22 -23.90 19.79
CA PHE A 209 -30.46 -22.69 20.14
C PHE A 209 -29.66 -22.11 18.95
N LEU A 210 -29.09 -22.96 18.08
CA LEU A 210 -28.22 -22.54 16.98
C LEU A 210 -28.97 -22.10 15.72
N LEU A 211 -30.17 -22.65 15.44
CA LEU A 211 -30.94 -22.34 14.22
C LEU A 211 -31.38 -20.86 14.12
N PRO A 212 -31.91 -20.23 15.18
CA PRO A 212 -32.33 -18.83 15.14
C PRO A 212 -31.14 -17.88 14.94
N LEU A 213 -30.01 -18.16 15.60
CA LEU A 213 -28.78 -17.38 15.46
C LEU A 213 -28.15 -17.52 14.07
N ALA A 214 -28.17 -18.74 13.51
CA ALA A 214 -27.70 -19.01 12.15
C ALA A 214 -28.57 -18.34 11.07
N ASN A 215 -29.89 -18.23 11.30
CA ASN A 215 -30.83 -17.54 10.42
C ASN A 215 -30.71 -16.02 10.51
N CYS A 216 -30.36 -15.45 11.68
CA CYS A 216 -30.09 -14.01 11.81
C CYS A 216 -28.79 -13.58 11.11
N LEU A 217 -27.79 -14.47 11.04
CA LEU A 217 -26.48 -14.18 10.44
C LEU A 217 -26.40 -14.49 8.94
N ASN A 218 -27.24 -15.40 8.43
CA ASN A 218 -27.37 -15.71 7.01
C ASN A 218 -28.70 -15.17 6.49
N ALA A 219 -28.69 -13.96 5.92
CA ALA A 219 -29.81 -13.54 5.09
C ALA A 219 -29.94 -14.52 3.91
N LYS A 220 -31.16 -15.00 3.73
CA LYS A 220 -31.55 -16.06 2.80
C LYS A 220 -31.56 -15.49 1.37
N GLU A 221 -30.57 -15.86 0.56
CA GLU A 221 -30.64 -15.81 -0.91
C GLU A 221 -30.34 -17.20 -1.45
N ASP A 222 -31.12 -17.60 -2.47
CA ASP A 222 -31.13 -18.95 -3.01
C ASP A 222 -29.76 -19.39 -3.58
N PRO A 223 -29.41 -20.70 -3.49
CA PRO A 223 -28.04 -21.17 -3.69
C PRO A 223 -27.55 -21.20 -5.15
N ALA A 224 -28.36 -20.76 -6.11
CA ALA A 224 -28.12 -20.93 -7.54
C ALA A 224 -27.91 -19.56 -8.22
N ASP A 225 -26.65 -19.09 -8.32
CA ASP A 225 -26.14 -18.33 -9.49
C ASP A 225 -24.79 -17.61 -9.29
N VAL A 226 -24.20 -17.56 -8.09
CA VAL A 226 -22.94 -16.83 -7.88
C VAL A 226 -21.73 -17.76 -7.99
N PRO A 227 -20.91 -17.71 -9.08
CA PRO A 227 -19.78 -18.62 -9.25
C PRO A 227 -18.72 -18.43 -8.16
N ALA A 228 -18.21 -19.52 -7.58
CA ALA A 228 -17.27 -19.51 -6.44
C ALA A 228 -15.97 -18.71 -6.67
N GLU A 229 -15.59 -18.48 -7.93
CA GLU A 229 -14.44 -17.67 -8.33
C GLU A 229 -14.61 -16.19 -7.97
N SER A 230 -15.81 -15.68 -8.19
CA SER A 230 -16.16 -14.28 -8.03
C SER A 230 -16.24 -13.82 -6.55
N ILE A 231 -16.52 -14.74 -5.63
CA ILE A 231 -16.45 -14.50 -4.17
C ILE A 231 -14.98 -14.36 -3.73
N LYS A 232 -14.07 -15.15 -4.34
CA LYS A 232 -12.64 -15.07 -4.04
C LYS A 232 -12.07 -13.73 -4.49
N GLU A 233 -12.48 -13.21 -5.63
CA GLU A 233 -12.02 -11.92 -6.15
C GLU A 233 -12.47 -10.75 -5.28
N ARG A 234 -13.76 -10.72 -4.90
CA ARG A 234 -14.29 -9.72 -3.96
C ARG A 234 -13.46 -9.66 -2.67
N ARG A 235 -13.16 -10.83 -2.08
CA ARG A 235 -12.33 -10.94 -0.87
C ARG A 235 -10.93 -10.32 -1.05
N LYS A 236 -10.30 -10.53 -2.20
CA LYS A 236 -8.97 -9.96 -2.49
C LYS A 236 -9.01 -8.43 -2.51
N PHE A 237 -10.05 -7.85 -3.09
CA PHE A 237 -10.17 -6.39 -3.20
C PHE A 237 -10.45 -5.73 -1.84
N LEU A 238 -11.34 -6.34 -1.06
CA LEU A 238 -11.67 -5.90 0.29
C LEU A 238 -10.47 -5.97 1.25
N LEU A 239 -9.71 -7.06 1.16
CA LEU A 239 -8.49 -7.20 1.95
C LEU A 239 -7.46 -6.15 1.55
N LEU A 240 -7.35 -5.84 0.25
CA LEU A 240 -6.46 -4.77 -0.23
C LEU A 240 -6.87 -3.43 0.38
N LEU A 241 -8.13 -3.04 0.25
CA LEU A 241 -8.66 -1.78 0.79
C LEU A 241 -8.36 -1.62 2.29
N ALA A 242 -8.75 -2.60 3.10
CA ALA A 242 -8.54 -2.56 4.54
C ALA A 242 -7.06 -2.56 4.95
N THR A 243 -6.22 -3.26 4.18
CA THR A 243 -4.76 -3.29 4.37
C THR A 243 -4.12 -1.92 4.09
N PHE A 244 -4.73 -1.07 3.26
CA PHE A 244 -4.29 0.30 3.03
C PHE A 244 -4.87 1.32 4.02
N ALA A 245 -6.15 1.19 4.38
CA ALA A 245 -6.78 2.09 5.35
C ALA A 245 -6.18 1.98 6.76
N THR A 246 -5.73 0.79 7.15
CA THR A 246 -5.13 0.55 8.48
C THR A 246 -3.89 1.42 8.73
N PRO A 247 -2.84 1.40 7.88
CA PRO A 247 -1.72 2.35 7.93
C PRO A 247 -2.12 3.83 7.96
N LEU A 248 -3.07 4.22 7.11
CA LEU A 248 -3.47 5.62 6.96
C LEU A 248 -4.12 6.17 8.22
N THR A 249 -5.05 5.42 8.78
CA THR A 249 -5.78 5.79 10.00
C THR A 249 -4.90 5.67 11.24
N TYR A 250 -3.96 4.70 11.27
CA TYR A 250 -2.94 4.61 12.30
C TYR A 250 -2.06 5.86 12.33
N GLY A 251 -1.49 6.25 11.19
CA GLY A 251 -0.65 7.46 11.08
C GLY A 251 -1.40 8.73 11.46
N ALA A 252 -2.60 8.94 10.90
CA ALA A 252 -3.42 10.12 11.20
C ALA A 252 -3.93 10.16 12.66
N GLY A 253 -4.11 9.01 13.30
CA GLY A 253 -4.47 8.95 14.72
C GLY A 253 -3.32 9.33 15.65
N LEU A 254 -2.07 9.05 15.24
CA LEU A 254 -0.85 9.39 15.99
C LEU A 254 -0.31 10.79 15.66
N ALA A 255 -0.67 11.35 14.51
CA ALA A 255 -0.37 12.70 14.07
C ALA A 255 -1.67 13.37 13.60
N PRO A 256 -2.49 13.89 14.55
CA PRO A 256 -3.76 14.52 14.23
C PRO A 256 -3.55 15.83 13.43
N PRO A 257 -4.58 16.28 12.69
CA PRO A 257 -4.51 17.50 11.91
C PRO A 257 -4.15 18.69 12.78
N GLY A 258 -3.27 19.56 12.26
CA GLY A 258 -2.73 20.71 13.00
C GLY A 258 -1.58 20.36 13.95
N GLY A 259 -1.26 19.08 14.18
CA GLY A 259 -0.15 18.69 15.04
C GLY A 259 -0.47 18.77 16.53
N PHE A 260 0.51 19.18 17.33
CA PHE A 260 0.46 19.16 18.78
C PHE A 260 0.97 20.48 19.36
N TRP A 261 0.45 20.84 20.54
CA TRP A 261 1.04 21.88 21.36
C TRP A 261 2.45 21.47 21.80
N SER A 262 3.45 22.31 21.51
CA SER A 262 4.84 22.08 21.95
C SER A 262 4.99 22.28 23.46
N ASP A 263 4.32 23.28 24.02
CA ASP A 263 4.44 23.69 25.41
C ASP A 263 3.09 23.83 26.13
N THR A 264 3.15 23.88 27.46
CA THR A 264 1.96 24.02 28.31
C THR A 264 1.78 25.49 28.61
N LYS A 265 0.91 26.17 27.84
CA LYS A 265 0.64 27.61 27.95
C LYS A 265 -0.83 27.92 27.66
N ASP A 266 -1.34 29.02 28.23
CA ASP A 266 -2.68 29.57 27.98
C ASP A 266 -3.84 28.54 28.13
N GLY A 267 -3.71 27.60 29.07
CA GLY A 267 -4.71 26.55 29.30
C GLY A 267 -4.58 25.32 28.39
N HIS A 268 -3.63 25.33 27.46
CA HIS A 268 -3.27 24.19 26.63
C HIS A 268 -2.18 23.33 27.29
N THR A 269 -2.22 22.03 27.03
CA THR A 269 -1.26 21.06 27.59
C THR A 269 -0.30 20.56 26.51
N ALA A 270 1.00 20.58 26.80
CA ALA A 270 2.02 20.09 25.88
C ALA A 270 1.74 18.63 25.45
N GLY A 271 1.79 18.39 24.14
CA GLY A 271 1.50 17.11 23.51
C GLY A 271 0.01 16.80 23.33
N ALA A 272 -0.89 17.71 23.72
CA ALA A 272 -2.29 17.68 23.30
C ALA A 272 -2.42 18.09 21.82
N PRO A 273 -3.33 17.47 21.05
CA PRO A 273 -3.62 17.85 19.67
C PRO A 273 -4.01 19.31 19.58
N LEU A 274 -3.49 20.01 18.58
CA LEU A 274 -3.65 21.46 18.50
C LEU A 274 -5.12 21.89 18.34
N LEU A 275 -5.89 21.13 17.57
CA LEU A 275 -7.32 21.36 17.35
C LEU A 275 -8.24 20.82 18.48
N HIS A 276 -7.68 20.19 19.51
CA HIS A 276 -8.48 19.57 20.58
C HIS A 276 -9.27 20.61 21.39
N ASP A 277 -8.68 21.80 21.56
CA ASP A 277 -9.25 22.89 22.34
C ASP A 277 -9.66 24.07 21.44
N GLY A 278 -10.39 25.04 21.99
CA GLY A 278 -10.79 26.23 21.26
C GLY A 278 -11.89 26.01 20.19
N PRO A 279 -11.93 26.83 19.12
CA PRO A 279 -13.06 26.88 18.17
C PRO A 279 -13.17 25.61 17.30
N TYR A 280 -12.11 24.82 17.19
CA TYR A 280 -12.07 23.62 16.35
C TYR A 280 -12.35 22.32 17.10
N LYS A 281 -12.64 22.38 18.40
CA LYS A 281 -12.90 21.22 19.27
C LYS A 281 -13.90 20.22 18.68
N ILE A 282 -15.04 20.70 18.16
CA ILE A 282 -16.07 19.84 17.58
C ILE A 282 -15.53 19.10 16.35
N ARG A 283 -14.76 19.80 15.51
CA ARG A 283 -14.14 19.22 14.30
C ARG A 283 -13.09 18.20 14.67
N TYR A 284 -12.25 18.49 15.67
CA TYR A 284 -11.27 17.52 16.16
C TYR A 284 -11.93 16.25 16.69
N HIS A 285 -13.00 16.35 17.49
CA HIS A 285 -13.70 15.17 17.97
C HIS A 285 -14.34 14.38 16.83
N ALA A 286 -14.97 15.05 15.86
CA ALA A 286 -15.50 14.40 14.67
C ALA A 286 -14.41 13.65 13.89
N PHE A 287 -13.24 14.29 13.70
CA PHE A 287 -12.07 13.66 13.10
C PHE A 287 -11.61 12.43 13.89
N PHE A 288 -11.40 12.57 15.20
CA PHE A 288 -10.87 11.52 16.06
C PHE A 288 -11.77 10.28 16.05
N TYR A 289 -13.07 10.47 16.27
CA TYR A 289 -14.02 9.35 16.29
C TYR A 289 -14.15 8.70 14.91
N ALA A 290 -14.27 9.48 13.83
CA ALA A 290 -14.34 8.94 12.48
C ALA A 290 -13.07 8.15 12.08
N ASN A 291 -11.89 8.71 12.36
CA ASN A 291 -10.62 8.05 12.07
C ASN A 291 -10.43 6.76 12.89
N ALA A 292 -10.78 6.78 14.18
CA ALA A 292 -10.73 5.60 15.03
C ALA A 292 -11.72 4.52 14.57
N THR A 293 -12.94 4.88 14.15
CA THR A 293 -13.88 3.91 13.58
C THR A 293 -13.36 3.28 12.29
N ALA A 294 -12.75 4.07 11.41
CA ALA A 294 -12.17 3.55 10.17
C ALA A 294 -11.00 2.58 10.46
N PHE A 295 -10.12 2.91 11.42
CA PHE A 295 -9.03 2.02 11.86
C PHE A 295 -9.56 0.69 12.42
N VAL A 296 -10.57 0.75 13.29
CA VAL A 296 -11.12 -0.48 13.88
C VAL A 296 -11.90 -1.30 12.85
N ALA A 297 -12.65 -0.65 11.96
CA ALA A 297 -13.36 -1.30 10.88
C ALA A 297 -12.40 -2.01 9.91
N SER A 298 -11.27 -1.38 9.55
CA SER A 298 -10.27 -1.99 8.67
C SER A 298 -9.61 -3.20 9.32
N LEU A 299 -9.28 -3.14 10.62
CA LEU A 299 -8.79 -4.30 11.38
C LEU A 299 -9.83 -5.42 11.46
N ALA A 300 -11.11 -5.08 11.68
CA ALA A 300 -12.18 -6.07 11.67
C ALA A 300 -12.30 -6.75 10.30
N ILE A 301 -12.24 -6.00 9.20
CA ILE A 301 -12.25 -6.56 7.84
C ILE A 301 -11.06 -7.51 7.65
N ILE A 302 -9.85 -7.11 8.05
CA ILE A 302 -8.67 -7.97 7.97
C ILE A 302 -8.88 -9.26 8.78
N MET A 303 -9.31 -9.18 10.04
CA MET A 303 -9.53 -10.38 10.87
C MET A 303 -10.59 -11.31 10.28
N LEU A 304 -11.72 -10.76 9.84
CA LEU A 304 -12.82 -11.53 9.27
C LEU A 304 -12.44 -12.16 7.92
N LEU A 305 -11.64 -11.46 7.11
CA LEU A 305 -11.14 -11.95 5.84
C LEU A 305 -9.89 -12.82 5.97
N MET A 306 -9.21 -12.85 7.11
CA MET A 306 -8.07 -13.72 7.33
C MET A 306 -8.46 -15.08 7.91
N SER A 307 -9.69 -15.25 8.39
CA SER A 307 -10.18 -16.55 8.85
C SER A 307 -10.69 -17.44 7.70
N SER A 308 -10.24 -18.70 7.68
CA SER A 308 -10.68 -19.74 6.73
C SER A 308 -12.11 -20.20 7.00
N THR A 309 -12.50 -20.27 8.27
CA THR A 309 -13.81 -20.74 8.74
C THR A 309 -14.91 -19.68 8.64
N LEU A 310 -14.54 -18.40 8.80
CA LEU A 310 -15.47 -17.27 8.74
C LEU A 310 -15.71 -16.78 7.32
N SER A 311 -14.66 -16.73 6.48
CA SER A 311 -14.77 -16.11 5.15
C SER A 311 -15.86 -16.71 4.25
N GLY A 312 -16.12 -18.01 4.31
CA GLY A 312 -17.11 -18.65 3.43
C GLY A 312 -18.56 -18.28 3.80
N ARG A 313 -18.84 -18.12 5.09
CA ARG A 313 -20.15 -17.73 5.64
C ARG A 313 -20.35 -16.22 5.66
N LEU A 314 -19.32 -15.47 6.08
CA LEU A 314 -19.37 -14.01 6.14
C LEU A 314 -19.36 -13.32 4.78
N ALA A 315 -18.78 -13.93 3.74
CA ALA A 315 -18.87 -13.36 2.39
C ALA A 315 -20.31 -13.28 1.86
N ARG A 316 -21.25 -14.02 2.47
CA ARG A 316 -22.70 -13.95 2.23
C ARG A 316 -23.47 -13.13 3.27
N SER A 317 -22.80 -12.62 4.31
CA SER A 317 -23.41 -11.81 5.36
C SER A 317 -23.33 -10.31 5.02
N TYR A 318 -24.32 -9.53 5.47
CA TYR A 318 -24.32 -8.07 5.38
C TYR A 318 -23.22 -7.41 6.23
N ALA A 319 -22.62 -8.12 7.19
CA ALA A 319 -21.63 -7.56 8.11
C ALA A 319 -20.39 -6.99 7.39
N LEU A 320 -19.86 -7.70 6.39
CA LEU A 320 -18.65 -7.27 5.71
C LEU A 320 -18.86 -6.03 4.81
N PRO A 321 -19.93 -5.94 3.99
CA PRO A 321 -20.32 -4.70 3.32
C PRO A 321 -20.53 -3.53 4.29
N VAL A 322 -21.14 -3.77 5.45
CA VAL A 322 -21.33 -2.75 6.49
C VAL A 322 -19.99 -2.27 7.03
N CYS A 323 -19.05 -3.15 7.36
CA CYS A 323 -17.70 -2.75 7.80
C CYS A 323 -16.99 -1.88 6.76
N VAL A 324 -17.09 -2.24 5.48
CA VAL A 324 -16.46 -1.47 4.38
C VAL A 324 -17.09 -0.10 4.22
N LEU A 325 -18.42 -0.02 4.33
CA LEU A 325 -19.12 1.25 4.30
C LEU A 325 -18.72 2.13 5.49
N VAL A 326 -18.63 1.55 6.69
CA VAL A 326 -18.17 2.25 7.90
C VAL A 326 -16.71 2.72 7.73
N GLU A 327 -15.83 1.90 7.17
CA GLU A 327 -14.43 2.27 6.88
C GLU A 327 -14.35 3.47 5.92
N LEU A 328 -15.04 3.41 4.78
CA LEU A 328 -14.99 4.47 3.77
C LEU A 328 -15.67 5.77 4.22
N LEU A 329 -16.82 5.68 4.89
CA LEU A 329 -17.49 6.85 5.47
C LEU A 329 -16.67 7.45 6.63
N GLY A 330 -16.05 6.61 7.45
CA GLY A 330 -15.14 7.05 8.51
C GLY A 330 -13.93 7.79 7.97
N LEU A 331 -13.30 7.28 6.90
CA LEU A 331 -12.21 7.99 6.20
C LEU A 331 -12.67 9.33 5.62
N LEU A 332 -13.82 9.38 4.95
CA LEU A 332 -14.35 10.61 4.38
C LEU A 332 -14.70 11.65 5.45
N ALA A 333 -15.38 11.23 6.53
CA ALA A 333 -15.74 12.11 7.64
C ALA A 333 -14.49 12.63 8.38
N ALA A 334 -13.49 11.77 8.60
CA ALA A 334 -12.21 12.18 9.15
C ALA A 334 -11.52 13.19 8.24
N TYR A 335 -11.47 12.95 6.93
CA TYR A 335 -10.87 13.88 5.98
C TYR A 335 -11.54 15.25 6.02
N VAL A 336 -12.88 15.30 5.93
CA VAL A 336 -13.64 16.57 5.98
C VAL A 336 -13.38 17.31 7.28
N ALA A 337 -13.49 16.62 8.42
CA ALA A 337 -13.31 17.23 9.74
C ALA A 337 -11.87 17.70 9.98
N GLY A 338 -10.89 16.95 9.48
CA GLY A 338 -9.47 17.20 9.71
C GLY A 338 -8.84 18.21 8.75
N SER A 339 -9.29 18.28 7.50
CA SER A 339 -8.73 19.18 6.47
C SER A 339 -9.43 20.54 6.39
N CYS A 340 -10.72 20.62 6.69
CA CYS A 340 -11.49 21.85 6.53
C CYS A 340 -11.44 22.73 7.79
N ARG A 341 -10.98 23.97 7.64
CA ARG A 341 -11.03 24.99 8.71
C ARG A 341 -12.20 25.96 8.58
N ARG A 342 -12.70 26.18 7.36
CA ARG A 342 -13.76 27.15 7.03
C ARG A 342 -15.05 26.45 6.56
N ALA A 343 -16.15 27.20 6.56
CA ALA A 343 -17.46 26.68 6.13
C ALA A 343 -17.51 26.43 4.62
N ASP A 344 -16.96 27.33 3.81
CA ASP A 344 -16.86 27.21 2.34
C ASP A 344 -16.13 25.93 1.91
N THR A 345 -14.98 25.64 2.52
CA THR A 345 -14.22 24.40 2.25
C THR A 345 -14.98 23.15 2.69
N THR A 346 -15.69 23.21 3.83
CA THR A 346 -16.54 22.10 4.29
C THR A 346 -17.69 21.85 3.30
N ILE A 347 -18.38 22.90 2.87
CA ILE A 347 -19.48 22.84 1.90
C ILE A 347 -18.97 22.24 0.58
N TYR A 348 -17.80 22.67 0.10
CA TYR A 348 -17.19 22.11 -1.10
C TYR A 348 -17.02 20.59 -1.01
N VAL A 349 -16.32 20.08 0.02
CA VAL A 349 -16.03 18.64 0.11
C VAL A 349 -17.31 17.83 0.33
N VAL A 350 -18.23 18.30 1.17
CA VAL A 350 -19.50 17.62 1.44
C VAL A 350 -20.41 17.63 0.20
N SER A 351 -20.50 18.75 -0.52
CA SER A 351 -21.27 18.83 -1.77
C SER A 351 -20.68 17.94 -2.85
N LEU A 352 -19.36 17.86 -2.96
CA LEU A 352 -18.68 16.96 -3.90
C LEU A 352 -18.98 15.50 -3.55
N ALA A 353 -18.88 15.12 -2.28
CA ALA A 353 -19.24 13.78 -1.81
C ALA A 353 -20.73 13.48 -2.03
N GLY A 354 -21.61 14.45 -1.76
CA GLY A 354 -23.05 14.33 -1.97
C GLY A 354 -23.42 14.18 -3.45
N ALA A 355 -22.80 14.96 -4.34
CA ALA A 355 -22.99 14.86 -5.80
C ALA A 355 -22.56 13.48 -6.32
N VAL A 356 -21.47 12.93 -5.77
CA VAL A 356 -21.01 11.58 -6.08
C VAL A 356 -22.01 10.53 -5.60
N LEU A 357 -22.45 10.59 -4.35
CA LEU A 357 -23.44 9.65 -3.81
C LEU A 357 -24.74 9.73 -4.59
N LEU A 358 -25.18 10.93 -4.96
CA LEU A 358 -26.35 11.16 -5.80
C LEU A 358 -26.16 10.56 -7.20
N ASN A 359 -24.98 10.70 -7.81
CA ASN A 359 -24.67 10.08 -9.11
C ASN A 359 -24.71 8.54 -9.01
N ILE A 360 -24.13 7.95 -7.95
CA ILE A 360 -24.21 6.51 -7.70
C ILE A 360 -25.68 6.07 -7.50
N LEU A 361 -26.46 6.81 -6.72
CA LEU A 361 -27.89 6.53 -6.49
C LEU A 361 -28.71 6.66 -7.78
N LEU A 362 -28.45 7.68 -8.59
CA LEU A 362 -29.09 7.89 -9.89
C LEU A 362 -28.75 6.75 -10.86
N GLN A 363 -27.49 6.32 -10.91
CA GLN A 363 -27.07 5.15 -11.70
C GLN A 363 -27.79 3.88 -11.22
N MET A 364 -27.91 3.69 -9.90
CA MET A 364 -28.65 2.57 -9.33
C MET A 364 -30.15 2.62 -9.66
N ALA A 365 -30.77 3.80 -9.60
CA ALA A 365 -32.17 4.01 -9.95
C ALA A 365 -32.42 3.76 -11.44
N VAL A 366 -31.60 4.30 -12.34
CA VAL A 366 -31.65 4.05 -13.78
C VAL A 366 -31.47 2.56 -14.07
N ALA A 367 -30.56 1.89 -13.38
CA ALA A 367 -30.32 0.46 -13.53
C ALA A 367 -31.50 -0.41 -13.04
N VAL A 368 -32.21 0.01 -11.98
CA VAL A 368 -33.44 -0.65 -11.50
C VAL A 368 -34.59 -0.40 -12.47
N PHE A 369 -34.78 0.84 -12.91
CA PHE A 369 -35.84 1.23 -13.84
C PHE A 369 -35.68 0.58 -15.22
N ALA A 370 -34.46 0.52 -15.74
CA ALA A 370 -34.14 -0.16 -17.01
C ALA A 370 -34.45 -1.66 -16.95
N MET A 371 -34.29 -2.30 -15.78
CA MET A 371 -34.59 -3.72 -15.61
C MET A 371 -36.07 -3.98 -15.42
N ASP A 372 -36.80 -3.08 -14.75
CA ASP A 372 -38.27 -3.15 -14.70
C ASP A 372 -38.88 -3.00 -16.12
N MET A 373 -38.32 -2.10 -16.93
CA MET A 373 -38.63 -1.95 -18.36
C MET A 373 -38.28 -3.19 -19.19
N PHE A 374 -37.08 -3.77 -18.97
CA PHE A 374 -36.63 -4.95 -19.71
C PHE A 374 -37.40 -6.22 -19.31
N GLU A 375 -37.81 -6.34 -18.04
CA GLU A 375 -38.61 -7.45 -17.54
C GLU A 375 -40.07 -7.37 -18.00
N LYS A 376 -40.64 -6.14 -18.08
CA LYS A 376 -41.92 -5.86 -18.74
C LYS A 376 -41.86 -6.17 -20.24
N CYS A 377 -40.80 -5.76 -20.93
CA CYS A 377 -40.61 -6.02 -22.36
C CYS A 377 -40.39 -7.53 -22.62
N ARG A 378 -39.62 -8.22 -21.78
CA ARG A 378 -39.44 -9.68 -21.84
C ARG A 378 -40.76 -10.43 -21.64
N LYS A 379 -41.58 -10.01 -20.66
CA LYS A 379 -42.93 -10.57 -20.45
C LYS A 379 -43.82 -10.35 -21.67
N TRP A 380 -43.84 -9.12 -22.19
CA TRP A 380 -44.62 -8.77 -23.38
C TRP A 380 -44.20 -9.58 -24.62
N VAL A 381 -42.89 -9.74 -24.85
CA VAL A 381 -42.36 -10.56 -25.95
C VAL A 381 -42.67 -12.05 -25.75
N CYS A 382 -42.60 -12.58 -24.53
CA CYS A 382 -43.01 -13.95 -24.22
C CYS A 382 -44.51 -14.19 -24.42
N ASP A 383 -45.35 -13.24 -24.03
CA ASP A 383 -46.81 -13.32 -24.20
C ASP A 383 -47.21 -13.22 -25.68
N VAL A 384 -46.51 -12.41 -26.48
CA VAL A 384 -46.68 -12.31 -27.95
C VAL A 384 -46.19 -13.58 -28.66
N LEU A 385 -45.12 -14.22 -28.18
CA LEU A 385 -44.56 -15.44 -28.77
C LEU A 385 -45.32 -16.73 -28.38
N THR A 386 -46.19 -16.71 -27.37
CA THR A 386 -46.87 -17.92 -26.86
C THR A 386 -48.38 -18.00 -27.10
N CYS A 387 -48.97 -17.11 -27.90
CA CYS A 387 -50.36 -17.26 -28.36
C CYS A 387 -50.50 -18.41 -29.38
N ALA A 388 -51.08 -19.52 -28.90
CA ALA A 388 -51.26 -20.79 -29.60
C ALA A 388 -52.13 -20.72 -30.87
N LYS A 389 -51.72 -21.46 -31.92
CA LYS A 389 -52.64 -22.21 -32.80
C LYS A 389 -51.92 -23.35 -33.55
N TRP A 390 -52.50 -24.55 -33.38
CA TRP A 390 -52.45 -25.78 -34.20
C TRP A 390 -51.18 -26.68 -34.18
N GLY A 391 -51.35 -27.93 -33.70
CA GLY A 391 -50.42 -29.06 -33.93
C GLY A 391 -50.79 -29.86 -35.20
N PRO A 392 -50.57 -31.18 -35.27
CA PRO A 392 -49.36 -31.96 -35.01
C PRO A 392 -48.67 -32.39 -36.34
N GLY A 393 -47.36 -32.64 -36.36
CA GLY A 393 -46.74 -33.12 -37.60
C GLY A 393 -45.25 -33.45 -37.56
N LYS A 394 -44.98 -34.73 -37.31
CA LYS A 394 -43.89 -35.58 -37.85
C LYS A 394 -42.42 -35.17 -37.62
N GLU A 395 -41.75 -36.02 -36.84
CA GLU A 395 -40.30 -36.24 -36.90
C GLU A 395 -39.86 -36.61 -38.33
N ALA A 396 -38.78 -35.99 -38.81
CA ALA A 396 -37.94 -36.54 -39.86
C ALA A 396 -36.48 -36.07 -39.69
N ARG A 397 -35.63 -37.08 -39.70
CA ARG A 397 -34.18 -37.15 -39.53
C ARG A 397 -33.46 -36.76 -40.84
N THR A 398 -32.41 -35.94 -40.78
CA THR A 398 -31.37 -35.81 -41.84
C THR A 398 -30.05 -35.38 -41.18
N THR A 399 -29.14 -36.31 -40.86
CA THR A 399 -27.97 -36.73 -41.68
C THR A 399 -26.88 -35.67 -41.80
N GLU A 400 -25.87 -35.78 -40.93
CA GLU A 400 -24.51 -35.28 -41.16
C GLU A 400 -23.83 -36.06 -42.30
N PRO A 401 -22.91 -35.43 -43.05
CA PRO A 401 -21.81 -36.14 -43.69
C PRO A 401 -20.50 -35.87 -42.96
N ALA A 402 -19.77 -36.97 -42.76
CA ALA A 402 -18.48 -37.07 -42.12
C ALA A 402 -17.30 -36.66 -43.03
N ASP A 403 -16.23 -36.26 -42.35
CA ASP A 403 -14.80 -36.45 -42.63
C ASP A 403 -14.13 -35.87 -43.89
N THR A 404 -13.11 -35.03 -43.63
CA THR A 404 -11.77 -35.25 -44.20
C THR A 404 -10.69 -34.73 -43.22
N PRO A 405 -9.55 -35.44 -43.03
CA PRO A 405 -8.57 -35.12 -41.98
C PRO A 405 -7.33 -34.38 -42.50
N GLY A 406 -6.68 -33.65 -41.59
CA GLY A 406 -5.23 -33.43 -41.65
C GLY A 406 -4.74 -32.00 -41.93
N ALA A 407 -4.39 -31.28 -40.87
CA ALA A 407 -3.22 -30.40 -40.84
C ALA A 407 -2.78 -30.23 -39.38
N ALA A 408 -1.73 -30.96 -39.00
CA ALA A 408 -1.09 -30.85 -37.70
C ALA A 408 -0.42 -29.48 -37.57
N ALA A 409 -1.01 -28.59 -36.77
CA ALA A 409 -0.33 -27.40 -36.27
C ALA A 409 0.39 -27.75 -34.96
N THR A 410 1.66 -28.10 -35.10
CA THR A 410 2.64 -28.11 -34.01
C THR A 410 2.86 -26.70 -33.49
N GLY A 411 2.90 -26.55 -32.16
CA GLY A 411 3.45 -25.35 -31.49
C GLY A 411 2.43 -24.46 -30.77
N SER A 412 1.90 -24.92 -29.64
CA SER A 412 1.20 -24.05 -28.68
C SER A 412 1.50 -24.48 -27.24
N GLY A 413 2.79 -24.55 -26.91
CA GLY A 413 3.26 -24.80 -25.54
C GLY A 413 3.98 -23.61 -24.89
N SER A 414 4.53 -22.67 -25.68
CA SER A 414 5.42 -21.60 -25.19
C SER A 414 4.72 -20.29 -24.87
N THR A 415 3.59 -19.97 -25.51
CA THR A 415 2.99 -18.63 -25.46
C THR A 415 2.36 -18.27 -24.10
N SER A 416 1.87 -19.26 -23.34
CA SER A 416 1.21 -19.02 -22.04
C SER A 416 2.20 -18.69 -20.91
N GLN A 417 3.40 -19.27 -20.92
CA GLN A 417 4.41 -19.01 -19.89
C GLN A 417 5.08 -17.63 -20.02
N ASP A 418 5.24 -17.13 -21.25
CA ASP A 418 5.86 -15.82 -21.50
C ASP A 418 4.91 -14.66 -21.15
N GLU A 419 3.60 -14.83 -21.36
CA GLU A 419 2.58 -13.85 -20.95
C GLU A 419 2.50 -13.69 -19.42
N ASP A 420 2.56 -14.79 -18.68
CA ASP A 420 2.54 -14.78 -17.20
C ASP A 420 3.76 -14.06 -16.60
N LYS A 421 4.96 -14.25 -17.18
CA LYS A 421 6.21 -13.59 -16.74
C LYS A 421 6.22 -12.08 -17.00
N LEU A 422 5.65 -11.65 -18.12
CA LEU A 422 5.53 -10.24 -18.49
C LEU A 422 4.57 -9.52 -17.53
N GLU A 423 3.42 -10.14 -17.24
CA GLU A 423 2.40 -9.57 -16.35
C GLU A 423 2.90 -9.47 -14.90
N GLU A 424 3.61 -10.48 -14.43
CA GLU A 424 4.28 -10.45 -13.14
C GLU A 424 5.20 -9.23 -12.99
N SER A 425 6.03 -8.98 -14.01
CA SER A 425 6.93 -7.83 -13.99
C SER A 425 6.15 -6.52 -13.96
N ARG A 426 5.09 -6.36 -14.77
CA ARG A 426 4.21 -5.18 -14.73
C ARG A 426 3.64 -4.89 -13.35
N SER A 427 3.22 -5.92 -12.61
CA SER A 427 2.66 -5.75 -11.27
C SER A 427 3.67 -5.21 -10.25
N LEU A 428 4.94 -5.62 -10.35
CA LEU A 428 6.02 -5.13 -9.49
C LEU A 428 6.43 -3.70 -9.86
N LEU A 429 6.50 -3.40 -11.15
CA LEU A 429 6.81 -2.05 -11.62
C LEU A 429 5.74 -1.04 -11.21
N LEU A 430 4.48 -1.46 -11.23
CA LEU A 430 3.39 -0.61 -10.78
C LEU A 430 3.50 -0.34 -9.28
N LEU A 431 3.82 -1.36 -8.48
CA LEU A 431 4.02 -1.19 -7.04
C LEU A 431 5.17 -0.21 -6.75
N LEU A 432 6.30 -0.36 -7.44
CA LEU A 432 7.43 0.56 -7.32
C LEU A 432 7.04 2.00 -7.68
N ALA A 433 6.38 2.20 -8.83
CA ALA A 433 5.97 3.53 -9.27
C ALA A 433 4.93 4.16 -8.35
N THR A 434 3.98 3.36 -7.85
CA THR A 434 2.99 3.78 -6.85
C THR A 434 3.68 4.30 -5.60
N LEU A 435 4.68 3.56 -5.11
CA LEU A 435 5.38 3.92 -3.88
C LEU A 435 6.34 5.10 -4.08
N ALA A 436 7.03 5.18 -5.23
CA ALA A 436 7.83 6.34 -5.61
C ALA A 436 6.96 7.61 -5.72
N ALA A 437 5.78 7.54 -6.33
CA ALA A 437 4.84 8.64 -6.38
C ALA A 437 4.40 9.09 -4.98
N THR A 438 4.09 8.15 -4.08
CA THR A 438 3.72 8.47 -2.69
C THR A 438 4.80 9.23 -1.94
N VAL A 439 6.04 8.71 -1.93
CA VAL A 439 7.11 9.29 -1.12
C VAL A 439 7.58 10.63 -1.67
N THR A 440 7.58 10.80 -2.99
CA THR A 440 7.98 12.06 -3.64
C THR A 440 6.90 13.14 -3.52
N TYR A 441 5.62 12.76 -3.58
CA TYR A 441 4.52 13.68 -3.30
C TYR A 441 4.61 14.23 -1.88
N GLN A 442 4.80 13.34 -0.89
CA GLN A 442 4.95 13.75 0.51
C GLN A 442 6.19 14.63 0.74
N ALA A 443 7.35 14.23 0.21
CA ALA A 443 8.59 15.01 0.33
C ALA A 443 8.51 16.38 -0.37
N GLY A 444 7.71 16.51 -1.43
CA GLY A 444 7.51 17.79 -2.11
C GLY A 444 6.63 18.78 -1.32
N LEU A 445 5.68 18.28 -0.53
CA LEU A 445 4.81 19.11 0.33
C LEU A 445 5.41 19.38 1.72
N SER A 446 6.32 18.52 2.17
CA SER A 446 7.08 18.64 3.42
C SER A 446 8.58 18.59 3.11
N PRO A 447 9.17 19.74 2.69
CA PRO A 447 10.54 19.77 2.21
C PRO A 447 11.55 19.46 3.33
N PRO A 448 12.70 18.87 3.00
CA PRO A 448 13.76 18.59 3.96
C PRO A 448 14.30 19.89 4.55
N GLY A 449 14.59 19.88 5.85
CA GLY A 449 14.95 21.09 6.61
C GLY A 449 13.75 21.79 7.24
N GLY A 450 12.52 21.38 6.92
CA GLY A 450 11.32 22.00 7.46
C GLY A 450 10.99 23.34 6.79
N VAL A 451 10.09 24.07 7.42
CA VAL A 451 9.57 25.36 6.96
C VAL A 451 9.68 26.39 8.08
N TRP A 452 9.78 27.67 7.72
CA TRP A 452 9.84 28.76 8.70
C TRP A 452 8.54 28.88 9.48
N PRO A 453 8.58 28.99 10.83
CA PRO A 453 7.37 29.11 11.65
C PRO A 453 6.82 30.53 11.71
N GLU A 454 7.66 31.57 11.77
CA GLU A 454 7.28 32.96 12.04
C GLU A 454 8.03 33.96 11.13
N ASP A 455 7.52 35.19 11.04
CA ASP A 455 8.18 36.30 10.32
C ASP A 455 9.35 36.85 11.15
N ASP A 456 10.47 37.09 10.48
CA ASP A 456 11.67 37.67 11.10
C ASP A 456 11.67 39.19 10.90
N ASP A 457 10.84 39.91 11.67
CA ASP A 457 10.74 41.37 11.60
C ASP A 457 11.64 42.09 12.63
N GLN A 458 12.29 41.38 13.59
CA GLN A 458 12.98 42.05 14.71
C GLN A 458 14.51 41.86 14.83
N ASP A 459 15.15 40.80 14.32
CA ASP A 459 16.56 40.54 14.69
C ASP A 459 17.63 40.64 13.59
N HIS A 460 17.26 40.84 12.31
CA HIS A 460 18.26 41.04 11.24
C HIS A 460 17.88 42.13 10.22
N PRO A 461 18.21 43.42 10.48
CA PRO A 461 17.91 44.54 9.57
C PRO A 461 18.63 44.50 8.21
N GLN A 462 19.49 43.50 7.95
CA GLN A 462 20.22 43.32 6.68
C GLN A 462 20.03 41.93 6.03
N GLY A 463 19.12 41.08 6.56
CA GLY A 463 18.82 39.77 6.01
C GLY A 463 17.71 39.77 4.96
N PRO A 464 17.63 38.77 4.06
CA PRO A 464 16.47 38.59 3.18
C PRO A 464 15.21 38.32 4.04
N LYS A 465 14.11 39.00 3.71
CA LYS A 465 12.81 38.82 4.38
C LYS A 465 12.36 37.36 4.29
N ARG A 466 12.14 36.71 5.44
CA ARG A 466 11.69 35.32 5.55
C ARG A 466 10.17 35.28 5.67
N THR A 467 9.51 34.43 4.90
CA THR A 467 8.05 34.27 4.94
C THR A 467 7.66 32.95 5.61
N PRO A 468 6.72 32.94 6.58
CA PRO A 468 6.21 31.74 7.20
C PRO A 468 5.76 30.68 6.19
N GLY A 469 6.12 29.43 6.47
CA GLY A 469 5.87 28.28 5.62
C GLY A 469 6.85 28.12 4.45
N ASP A 470 7.79 29.05 4.22
CA ASP A 470 8.82 28.90 3.19
C ASP A 470 9.82 27.80 3.60
N PRO A 471 10.33 26.99 2.65
CA PRO A 471 11.30 25.94 2.95
C PRO A 471 12.60 26.51 3.52
N VAL A 472 13.01 26.10 4.72
CA VAL A 472 14.24 26.61 5.37
C VAL A 472 15.48 26.29 4.52
N LEU A 473 15.50 25.11 3.90
CA LEU A 473 16.61 24.68 3.05
C LEU A 473 16.79 25.57 1.81
N LEU A 474 15.73 26.21 1.30
CA LEU A 474 15.82 27.12 0.17
C LEU A 474 16.66 28.35 0.52
N ASP A 475 16.51 28.88 1.74
CA ASP A 475 17.21 30.10 2.16
C ASP A 475 18.64 29.80 2.64
N VAL A 476 18.81 28.72 3.41
CA VAL A 476 20.11 28.38 4.02
C VAL A 476 21.04 27.67 3.02
N TYR A 477 20.50 26.80 2.16
CA TYR A 477 21.26 26.00 1.20
C TYR A 477 20.56 25.92 -0.18
N PRO A 478 20.42 27.04 -0.91
CA PRO A 478 19.59 27.13 -2.13
C PRO A 478 19.95 26.13 -3.22
N GLN A 479 21.25 25.86 -3.43
CA GLN A 479 21.70 24.87 -4.41
C GLN A 479 21.24 23.45 -4.08
N ARG A 480 21.27 23.09 -2.78
CA ARG A 480 20.82 21.77 -2.31
C ARG A 480 19.31 21.65 -2.44
N TYR A 481 18.57 22.67 -2.04
CA TYR A 481 17.12 22.70 -2.20
C TYR A 481 16.70 22.55 -3.67
N ARG A 482 17.32 23.32 -4.58
CA ARG A 482 17.01 23.22 -6.02
C ARG A 482 17.31 21.83 -6.58
N ALA A 483 18.46 21.24 -6.22
CA ALA A 483 18.80 19.87 -6.62
C ALA A 483 17.76 18.85 -6.09
N PHE A 484 17.42 18.94 -4.79
CA PHE A 484 16.38 18.12 -4.18
C PHE A 484 15.05 18.27 -4.93
N TYR A 485 14.60 19.51 -5.14
CA TYR A 485 13.30 19.83 -5.72
C TYR A 485 13.14 19.28 -7.14
N HIS A 486 14.13 19.51 -8.00
CA HIS A 486 14.11 19.03 -9.39
C HIS A 486 14.16 17.50 -9.45
N CYS A 487 15.06 16.86 -8.69
CA CYS A 487 15.15 15.40 -8.66
C CYS A 487 13.88 14.75 -8.10
N ASN A 488 13.31 15.30 -7.03
CA ASN A 488 12.09 14.79 -6.40
C ASN A 488 10.89 14.92 -7.35
N THR A 489 10.72 16.10 -7.94
CA THR A 489 9.62 16.38 -8.89
C THR A 489 9.74 15.53 -10.15
N ALA A 490 10.95 15.36 -10.69
CA ALA A 490 11.19 14.47 -11.84
C ALA A 490 10.82 13.02 -11.51
N ALA A 491 11.18 12.52 -10.32
CA ALA A 491 10.80 11.19 -9.86
C ALA A 491 9.28 11.04 -9.67
N PHE A 492 8.61 12.05 -9.10
CA PHE A 492 7.15 12.06 -8.95
C PHE A 492 6.46 11.96 -10.31
N VAL A 493 6.81 12.85 -11.25
CA VAL A 493 6.22 12.91 -12.59
C VAL A 493 6.52 11.64 -13.39
N ALA A 494 7.77 11.17 -13.37
CA ALA A 494 8.14 9.93 -14.04
C ALA A 494 7.39 8.72 -13.48
N SER A 495 7.11 8.71 -12.17
CA SER A 495 6.31 7.65 -11.53
C SER A 495 4.86 7.66 -12.03
N LEU A 496 4.23 8.83 -12.20
CA LEU A 496 2.90 8.93 -12.79
C LEU A 496 2.88 8.45 -14.25
N VAL A 497 3.89 8.82 -15.05
CA VAL A 497 4.04 8.35 -16.43
C VAL A 497 4.18 6.83 -16.47
N VAL A 498 4.99 6.22 -15.58
CA VAL A 498 5.10 4.76 -15.46
C VAL A 498 3.76 4.12 -15.11
N ILE A 499 3.02 4.69 -14.15
CA ILE A 499 1.69 4.20 -13.76
C ILE A 499 0.73 4.23 -14.96
N ILE A 500 0.71 5.32 -15.74
CA ILE A 500 -0.13 5.47 -16.94
C ILE A 500 0.27 4.47 -18.03
N ILE A 501 1.57 4.33 -18.32
CA ILE A 501 2.08 3.38 -19.32
C ILE A 501 1.71 1.94 -18.93
N LEU A 502 1.85 1.58 -17.66
CA LEU A 502 1.54 0.24 -17.16
C LEU A 502 0.04 -0.10 -17.17
N GLN A 503 -0.84 0.91 -17.23
CA GLN A 503 -2.28 0.69 -17.43
C GLN A 503 -2.62 0.34 -18.88
N SER A 504 -1.76 0.67 -19.85
CA SER A 504 -1.97 0.29 -21.24
C SER A 504 -1.77 -1.21 -21.45
N ARG A 505 -2.75 -1.87 -22.08
CA ARG A 505 -2.70 -3.31 -22.40
C ARG A 505 -1.65 -3.63 -23.47
N GLN A 506 -1.45 -2.71 -24.42
CA GLN A 506 -0.48 -2.86 -25.50
C GLN A 506 0.70 -1.93 -25.24
N LEU A 507 1.75 -2.48 -24.61
CA LEU A 507 3.05 -1.83 -24.60
C LEU A 507 3.64 -1.99 -26.00
N SER A 508 3.55 -0.94 -26.82
CA SER A 508 4.32 -0.88 -28.06
C SER A 508 5.82 -1.02 -27.74
N SER A 509 6.64 -1.42 -28.72
CA SER A 509 8.11 -1.45 -28.54
C SER A 509 8.65 -0.11 -27.98
N ARG A 510 8.08 1.01 -28.46
CA ARG A 510 8.34 2.37 -27.96
C ARG A 510 7.90 2.55 -26.49
N GLY A 511 6.76 1.98 -26.10
CA GLY A 511 6.26 1.99 -24.73
C GLY A 511 7.12 1.18 -23.74
N VAL A 512 7.69 0.05 -24.17
CA VAL A 512 8.64 -0.72 -23.34
C VAL A 512 9.95 0.04 -23.12
N PHE A 513 10.46 0.69 -24.17
CA PHE A 513 11.63 1.56 -24.06
C PHE A 513 11.36 2.74 -23.13
N ALA A 514 10.24 3.45 -23.33
CA ALA A 514 9.82 4.55 -22.47
C ALA A 514 9.66 4.12 -21.00
N LEU A 515 9.08 2.94 -20.74
CA LEU A 515 8.94 2.38 -19.40
C LEU A 515 10.29 2.15 -18.72
N LYS A 516 11.26 1.54 -19.41
CA LYS A 516 12.61 1.31 -18.87
C LYS A 516 13.33 2.62 -18.56
N THR A 517 13.27 3.58 -19.48
CA THR A 517 13.87 4.90 -19.31
C THR A 517 13.23 5.66 -18.14
N ALA A 518 11.90 5.67 -18.06
CA ALA A 518 11.17 6.33 -16.98
C ALA A 518 11.46 5.68 -15.61
N MET A 519 11.59 4.34 -15.55
CA MET A 519 11.99 3.67 -14.31
C MET A 519 13.40 4.03 -13.82
N ILE A 520 14.37 4.12 -14.74
CA ILE A 520 15.73 4.55 -14.39
C ILE A 520 15.68 6.01 -13.91
N LEU A 521 14.90 6.86 -14.59
CA LEU A 521 14.70 8.25 -14.19
C LEU A 521 14.06 8.37 -12.80
N VAL A 522 13.09 7.51 -12.46
CA VAL A 522 12.49 7.45 -11.11
C VAL A 522 13.55 7.14 -10.06
N LEU A 523 14.36 6.10 -10.26
CA LEU A 523 15.38 5.69 -9.28
C LEU A 523 16.50 6.73 -9.17
N PHE A 524 16.91 7.34 -10.28
CA PHE A 524 17.89 8.43 -10.29
C PHE A 524 17.37 9.67 -9.57
N GLY A 525 16.13 10.08 -9.84
CA GLY A 525 15.49 11.20 -9.16
C GLY A 525 15.34 10.95 -7.66
N LEU A 526 14.99 9.73 -7.24
CA LEU A 526 14.95 9.36 -5.82
C LEU A 526 16.34 9.45 -5.16
N MET A 527 17.38 8.91 -5.80
CA MET A 527 18.75 8.96 -5.27
C MET A 527 19.29 10.38 -5.17
N GLY A 528 19.08 11.19 -6.22
CA GLY A 528 19.49 12.60 -6.24
C GLY A 528 18.75 13.44 -5.20
N ALA A 529 17.43 13.25 -5.08
CA ALA A 529 16.64 13.92 -4.06
C ALA A 529 17.08 13.54 -2.65
N TYR A 530 17.32 12.24 -2.40
CA TYR A 530 17.82 11.78 -1.11
C TYR A 530 19.18 12.41 -0.78
N ALA A 531 20.15 12.35 -1.68
CA ALA A 531 21.48 12.91 -1.47
C ALA A 531 21.45 14.42 -1.19
N ALA A 532 20.65 15.17 -1.95
CA ALA A 532 20.54 16.62 -1.81
C ALA A 532 19.77 17.04 -0.54
N GLY A 533 18.71 16.29 -0.18
CA GLY A 533 17.83 16.64 0.93
C GLY A 533 18.30 16.17 2.31
N SER A 534 18.96 15.00 2.39
CA SER A 534 19.36 14.41 3.67
C SER A 534 20.70 14.94 4.20
N CYS A 535 21.59 15.43 3.33
CA CYS A 535 22.96 15.80 3.69
C CYS A 535 23.07 17.29 4.02
N ARG A 536 23.78 17.63 5.11
CA ARG A 536 24.02 19.03 5.55
C ARG A 536 25.47 19.48 5.37
N ASP A 537 26.41 18.54 5.47
CA ASP A 537 27.84 18.75 5.42
C ASP A 537 28.52 17.99 4.26
N VAL A 538 29.81 18.29 4.03
CA VAL A 538 30.60 17.68 2.96
C VAL A 538 30.80 16.17 3.18
N PRO A 539 31.20 15.67 4.36
CA PRO A 539 31.33 14.23 4.63
C PRO A 539 30.06 13.43 4.33
N THR A 540 28.90 13.87 4.83
CA THR A 540 27.63 13.17 4.57
C THR A 540 27.27 13.17 3.09
N THR A 541 27.51 14.28 2.39
CA THR A 541 27.29 14.40 0.95
C THR A 541 28.19 13.44 0.16
N ILE A 542 29.49 13.39 0.50
CA ILE A 542 30.46 12.47 -0.13
C ILE A 542 30.03 11.03 0.09
N TYR A 543 29.68 10.66 1.32
CA TYR A 543 29.27 9.31 1.66
C TYR A 543 28.05 8.84 0.85
N VAL A 544 26.97 9.62 0.87
CA VAL A 544 25.72 9.26 0.17
C VAL A 544 25.94 9.24 -1.34
N SER A 545 26.66 10.22 -1.89
CA SER A 545 26.95 10.28 -3.32
C SER A 545 27.86 9.13 -3.78
N ALA A 546 28.85 8.75 -2.96
CA ALA A 546 29.72 7.61 -3.25
C ALA A 546 28.94 6.30 -3.26
N LEU A 547 28.02 6.09 -2.31
CA LEU A 547 27.12 4.93 -2.33
C LEU A 547 26.25 4.91 -3.60
N ALA A 548 25.69 6.07 -3.98
CA ALA A 548 24.89 6.19 -5.20
C ALA A 548 25.70 5.81 -6.46
N VAL A 549 26.92 6.33 -6.59
CA VAL A 549 27.84 6.00 -7.69
C VAL A 549 28.22 4.52 -7.67
N ALA A 550 28.50 3.94 -6.50
CA ALA A 550 28.83 2.53 -6.37
C ALA A 550 27.69 1.61 -6.82
N VAL A 551 26.45 1.90 -6.39
CA VAL A 551 25.25 1.17 -6.82
C VAL A 551 25.08 1.24 -8.35
N PHE A 552 25.34 2.41 -8.93
CA PHE A 552 25.23 2.62 -10.37
C PHE A 552 26.32 1.90 -11.15
N ALA A 553 27.59 2.09 -10.77
CA ALA A 553 28.73 1.43 -11.39
C ALA A 553 28.57 -0.10 -11.35
N TYR A 554 28.11 -0.63 -10.21
CA TYR A 554 27.79 -2.04 -10.08
C TYR A 554 26.66 -2.48 -11.01
N SER A 555 25.57 -1.71 -11.09
CA SER A 555 24.43 -2.02 -11.96
C SER A 555 24.83 -2.01 -13.44
N ILE A 556 25.59 -1.01 -13.89
CA ILE A 556 26.14 -0.94 -15.26
C ILE A 556 27.10 -2.09 -15.51
N ALA A 557 28.06 -2.34 -14.61
CA ALA A 557 29.04 -3.41 -14.77
C ALA A 557 28.34 -4.77 -14.97
N LYS A 558 27.24 -5.04 -14.24
CA LYS A 558 26.44 -6.25 -14.43
C LYS A 558 25.69 -6.27 -15.77
N VAL A 559 25.15 -5.14 -16.21
CA VAL A 559 24.53 -5.04 -17.55
C VAL A 559 25.57 -5.29 -18.65
N MET A 560 26.76 -4.69 -18.55
CA MET A 560 27.85 -4.83 -19.52
C MET A 560 28.45 -6.24 -19.53
N ALA A 561 28.64 -6.85 -18.35
CA ALA A 561 29.10 -8.24 -18.24
C ALA A 561 28.12 -9.21 -18.92
N TYR A 562 26.81 -8.94 -18.85
CA TYR A 562 25.80 -9.72 -19.57
C TYR A 562 25.90 -9.54 -21.08
N THR A 563 26.01 -8.30 -21.58
CA THR A 563 26.14 -8.06 -23.03
C THR A 563 27.43 -8.68 -23.58
N ALA A 564 28.53 -8.64 -22.82
CA ALA A 564 29.78 -9.28 -23.20
C ALA A 564 29.71 -10.81 -23.17
N HIS A 565 29.08 -11.41 -22.15
CA HIS A 565 28.93 -12.87 -22.04
C HIS A 565 27.94 -13.45 -23.07
N GLY A 566 26.98 -12.65 -23.56
CA GLY A 566 26.09 -13.02 -24.67
C GLY A 566 26.77 -13.06 -26.03
N GLN A 567 28.02 -12.61 -26.14
CA GLN A 567 28.75 -12.47 -27.40
C GLN A 567 29.85 -13.53 -27.61
N SER A 568 30.22 -14.30 -26.57
CA SER A 568 31.22 -15.36 -26.66
C SER A 568 30.59 -16.76 -26.81
N ASN A 569 30.30 -17.17 -28.04
CA ASN A 569 29.79 -18.52 -28.36
C ASN A 569 30.69 -19.66 -27.83
N ALA A 570 31.99 -19.40 -27.64
CA ALA A 570 32.95 -20.37 -27.12
C ALA A 570 32.77 -20.67 -25.62
N MET A 571 32.46 -19.67 -24.80
CA MET A 571 32.26 -19.85 -23.34
C MET A 571 30.95 -20.59 -23.05
N GLN A 572 29.94 -20.44 -23.92
CA GLN A 572 28.64 -21.11 -23.79
C GLN A 572 28.74 -22.63 -24.01
N TRP A 573 29.62 -23.07 -24.91
CA TRP A 573 29.91 -24.50 -25.12
C TRP A 573 30.72 -25.10 -23.95
N VAL A 574 31.72 -24.37 -23.45
CA VAL A 574 32.53 -24.81 -22.29
C VAL A 574 31.70 -24.85 -21.00
N GLN A 575 30.85 -23.84 -20.78
CA GLN A 575 29.95 -23.79 -19.63
C GLN A 575 28.89 -24.89 -19.68
N GLY A 576 28.30 -25.17 -20.84
CA GLY A 576 27.36 -26.29 -21.01
C GLY A 576 28.01 -27.65 -20.75
N LYS A 577 29.30 -27.79 -21.07
CA LYS A 577 30.08 -29.00 -20.78
C LYS A 577 30.43 -29.10 -19.29
N LEU A 578 30.71 -27.97 -18.62
CA LEU A 578 30.98 -27.93 -17.18
C LEU A 578 29.70 -28.16 -16.35
N GLU A 579 28.54 -27.69 -16.82
CA GLU A 579 27.22 -27.98 -16.24
C GLU A 579 26.80 -29.44 -16.44
N SER A 580 27.25 -30.11 -17.52
CA SER A 580 27.04 -31.56 -17.68
C SER A 580 27.89 -32.43 -16.74
N ILE A 581 28.98 -31.88 -16.19
CA ILE A 581 29.91 -32.57 -15.27
C ILE A 581 29.55 -32.27 -13.81
N ALA A 582 29.08 -31.06 -13.53
CA ALA A 582 28.53 -30.69 -12.23
C ALA A 582 27.07 -31.19 -12.14
N GLY A 583 26.92 -32.46 -11.75
CA GLY A 583 25.64 -33.16 -11.65
C GLY A 583 24.47 -32.29 -11.15
N GLU A 584 23.30 -32.50 -11.78
CA GLU A 584 22.05 -31.76 -11.58
C GLU A 584 21.82 -31.42 -10.10
N ARG A 585 22.19 -30.19 -9.71
CA ARG A 585 21.75 -29.61 -8.45
C ARG A 585 20.28 -29.29 -8.59
N ASP A 586 19.48 -30.10 -7.89
CA ASP A 586 18.04 -30.02 -7.72
C ASP A 586 17.52 -28.56 -7.70
N GLU A 587 17.04 -28.06 -8.85
CA GLU A 587 16.38 -26.74 -9.01
C GLU A 587 14.99 -26.74 -8.33
N ARG A 588 14.91 -27.01 -7.02
CA ARG A 588 13.64 -27.02 -6.25
C ARG A 588 13.30 -25.69 -5.55
N VAL A 589 13.79 -24.56 -6.06
CA VAL A 589 13.35 -23.25 -5.57
C VAL A 589 12.93 -22.39 -6.75
N ASP A 590 11.61 -22.22 -6.89
CA ASP A 590 10.93 -21.41 -7.89
C ASP A 590 11.46 -19.94 -7.83
N PRO A 591 12.38 -19.51 -8.72
CA PRO A 591 13.12 -18.26 -8.56
C PRO A 591 12.18 -17.05 -8.67
N ASP A 592 11.25 -17.07 -9.61
CA ASP A 592 10.30 -15.97 -9.85
C ASP A 592 9.49 -15.59 -8.60
N ARG A 593 9.23 -16.55 -7.70
CA ARG A 593 8.50 -16.27 -6.47
C ARG A 593 9.32 -15.50 -5.44
N ASN A 594 10.61 -15.79 -5.29
CA ASN A 594 11.50 -15.05 -4.38
C ASN A 594 11.72 -13.61 -4.87
N ARG A 595 11.76 -13.41 -6.20
CA ARG A 595 11.89 -12.09 -6.82
C ARG A 595 10.81 -11.11 -6.35
N LYS A 596 9.53 -11.51 -6.35
CA LYS A 596 8.41 -10.64 -5.93
C LYS A 596 8.55 -10.13 -4.51
N PHE A 597 8.92 -11.04 -3.61
CA PHE A 597 8.92 -10.74 -2.20
C PHE A 597 10.16 -9.94 -1.78
N LEU A 598 11.32 -10.25 -2.36
CA LEU A 598 12.52 -9.43 -2.19
C LEU A 598 12.31 -8.02 -2.75
N MET A 599 11.56 -7.89 -3.86
CA MET A 599 11.19 -6.59 -4.40
C MET A 599 10.29 -5.83 -3.43
N GLN A 600 9.26 -6.46 -2.87
CA GLN A 600 8.38 -5.83 -1.87
C GLN A 600 9.14 -5.36 -0.64
N LEU A 601 10.06 -6.19 -0.12
CA LEU A 601 10.90 -5.85 1.03
C LEU A 601 11.84 -4.67 0.70
N ALA A 602 12.46 -4.69 -0.46
CA ALA A 602 13.35 -3.61 -0.89
C ALA A 602 12.58 -2.31 -1.13
N ILE A 603 11.38 -2.36 -1.72
CA ILE A 603 10.55 -1.16 -1.88
C ILE A 603 10.14 -0.62 -0.51
N LEU A 604 9.74 -1.47 0.45
CA LEU A 604 9.47 -1.05 1.82
C LEU A 604 10.67 -0.32 2.42
N ALA A 605 11.83 -0.97 2.45
CA ALA A 605 13.02 -0.41 3.04
C ALA A 605 13.40 0.90 2.35
N ALA A 606 13.37 0.99 1.02
CA ALA A 606 13.61 2.22 0.27
C ALA A 606 12.62 3.33 0.62
N THR A 607 11.31 3.04 0.72
CA THR A 607 10.30 4.06 1.03
C THR A 607 10.46 4.66 2.43
N VAL A 608 10.66 3.79 3.42
CA VAL A 608 10.80 4.20 4.82
C VAL A 608 12.10 4.95 5.05
N THR A 609 13.20 4.47 4.48
CA THR A 609 14.51 5.13 4.57
C THR A 609 14.52 6.47 3.83
N TYR A 610 13.87 6.57 2.67
CA TYR A 610 13.70 7.84 1.95
C TYR A 610 12.95 8.88 2.78
N GLN A 611 11.77 8.53 3.32
CA GLN A 611 10.97 9.45 4.15
C GLN A 611 11.73 9.93 5.39
N THR A 612 12.41 9.02 6.06
CA THR A 612 13.05 9.29 7.36
C THR A 612 14.45 9.88 7.23
N GLY A 613 15.12 9.70 6.10
CA GLY A 613 16.34 10.42 5.78
C GLY A 613 16.08 11.88 5.42
N LEU A 614 14.93 12.17 4.79
CA LEU A 614 14.49 13.55 4.51
C LEU A 614 13.82 14.23 5.71
N ASN A 615 13.28 13.46 6.65
CA ASN A 615 12.67 13.93 7.89
C ASN A 615 13.26 13.14 9.08
N PRO A 616 14.44 13.54 9.59
CA PRO A 616 15.13 12.82 10.64
C PRO A 616 14.35 12.88 11.97
N PRO A 617 14.55 11.89 12.85
CA PRO A 617 13.87 11.80 14.13
C PRO A 617 14.14 13.03 15.00
N GLY A 618 13.08 13.66 15.51
CA GLY A 618 13.18 14.90 16.27
C GLY A 618 13.01 16.16 15.43
N GLY A 619 12.91 16.05 14.11
CA GLY A 619 12.70 17.20 13.23
C GLY A 619 13.95 18.07 13.04
N PHE A 620 13.70 19.34 12.74
CA PHE A 620 14.71 20.34 12.39
C PHE A 620 14.63 21.55 13.31
N TRP A 621 15.75 22.24 13.49
CA TRP A 621 15.80 23.49 14.24
C TRP A 621 15.07 24.62 13.48
N PRO A 622 14.10 25.32 14.12
CA PRO A 622 13.41 26.45 13.51
C PRO A 622 14.26 27.73 13.49
N GLN A 623 14.92 28.10 14.60
CA GLN A 623 15.78 29.29 14.74
C GLN A 623 16.77 29.08 15.90
N SER A 624 17.89 29.82 15.91
CA SER A 624 18.92 29.77 16.97
C SER A 624 19.11 31.16 17.55
N GLU A 625 19.03 31.30 18.88
CA GLU A 625 19.31 32.58 19.58
C GLU A 625 20.81 32.94 19.54
N ASP A 626 21.70 31.95 19.63
CA ASP A 626 23.14 32.20 19.83
C ASP A 626 24.00 32.13 18.54
N GLY A 627 23.37 31.99 17.36
CA GLY A 627 24.07 31.87 16.06
C GLY A 627 24.97 30.64 15.86
N SER A 628 25.11 29.76 16.86
CA SER A 628 25.95 28.55 16.79
C SER A 628 25.28 27.38 16.04
N LEU A 629 23.95 27.37 15.97
CA LEU A 629 23.13 26.34 15.33
C LEU A 629 22.46 26.90 14.06
N LYS A 630 22.56 26.18 12.94
CA LYS A 630 21.96 26.62 11.68
C LYS A 630 20.50 26.16 11.56
N PRO A 631 19.56 27.05 11.18
CA PRO A 631 18.18 26.66 10.89
C PRO A 631 18.11 25.54 9.85
N GLY A 632 17.20 24.60 10.10
CA GLY A 632 17.03 23.43 9.24
C GLY A 632 18.01 22.30 9.51
N ASP A 633 18.94 22.42 10.45
CA ASP A 633 19.78 21.28 10.86
C ASP A 633 18.98 20.29 11.74
N PRO A 634 19.25 18.97 11.66
CA PRO A 634 18.54 17.95 12.43
C PRO A 634 18.73 18.13 13.94
N VAL A 635 17.63 18.16 14.70
CA VAL A 635 17.70 18.40 16.16
C VAL A 635 18.49 17.31 16.89
N LEU A 636 18.35 16.05 16.45
CA LEU A 636 19.07 14.92 17.06
C LEU A 636 20.61 15.04 16.87
N LEU A 637 21.09 15.76 15.85
CA LEU A 637 22.53 15.92 15.59
C LEU A 637 23.24 16.69 16.70
N ASP A 638 22.58 17.71 17.27
CA ASP A 638 23.17 18.57 18.29
C ASP A 638 23.29 17.84 19.64
N HIS A 639 22.13 17.47 20.23
CA HIS A 639 22.10 16.89 21.57
C HIS A 639 22.51 15.42 21.66
N TYR A 640 22.45 14.70 20.53
CA TYR A 640 22.65 13.26 20.45
C TYR A 640 23.47 12.86 19.21
N GLY A 641 24.51 13.63 18.88
CA GLY A 641 25.26 13.52 17.63
C GLY A 641 25.73 12.10 17.26
N VAL A 642 26.26 11.32 18.20
CA VAL A 642 26.67 9.92 17.93
C VAL A 642 25.49 9.07 17.48
N ARG A 643 24.31 9.23 18.09
CA ARG A 643 23.09 8.50 17.72
C ARG A 643 22.59 8.94 16.36
N TYR A 644 22.60 10.25 16.11
CA TYR A 644 22.25 10.78 14.80
C TYR A 644 23.17 10.24 13.70
N GLN A 645 24.49 10.19 13.93
CA GLN A 645 25.43 9.63 12.97
C GLN A 645 25.14 8.16 12.67
N VAL A 646 24.93 7.32 13.70
CA VAL A 646 24.54 5.91 13.50
C VAL A 646 23.22 5.82 12.73
N PHE A 647 22.22 6.61 13.11
CA PHE A 647 20.95 6.68 12.39
C PHE A 647 21.18 7.03 10.91
N PHE A 648 21.89 8.11 10.62
CA PHE A 648 22.10 8.64 9.28
C PHE A 648 22.82 7.63 8.37
N TYR A 649 23.96 7.09 8.81
CA TYR A 649 24.75 6.15 8.01
C TYR A 649 24.02 4.83 7.78
N CYS A 650 23.37 4.28 8.81
CA CYS A 650 22.55 3.08 8.67
C CYS A 650 21.34 3.30 7.75
N ASN A 651 20.69 4.45 7.85
CA ASN A 651 19.53 4.81 7.03
C ASN A 651 19.92 4.97 5.55
N ALA A 652 20.97 5.76 5.27
CA ALA A 652 21.49 5.96 3.93
C ALA A 652 21.98 4.65 3.28
N THR A 653 22.66 3.79 4.05
CA THR A 653 23.05 2.45 3.58
C THR A 653 21.81 1.60 3.28
N GLY A 654 20.82 1.61 4.17
CA GLY A 654 19.55 0.92 4.00
C GLY A 654 18.83 1.35 2.72
N PHE A 655 18.75 2.65 2.45
CA PHE A 655 18.18 3.22 1.24
C PHE A 655 18.92 2.77 -0.01
N MET A 656 20.25 2.96 -0.06
CA MET A 656 21.06 2.65 -1.24
C MET A 656 21.11 1.15 -1.54
N ALA A 657 21.23 0.31 -0.52
CA ALA A 657 21.16 -1.15 -0.67
C ALA A 657 19.77 -1.57 -1.19
N SER A 658 18.70 -0.96 -0.70
CA SER A 658 17.33 -1.25 -1.18
C SER A 658 17.13 -0.83 -2.64
N VAL A 659 17.64 0.33 -3.04
CA VAL A 659 17.62 0.76 -4.45
C VAL A 659 18.44 -0.18 -5.33
N ALA A 660 19.60 -0.63 -4.88
CA ALA A 660 20.41 -1.62 -5.59
C ALA A 660 19.66 -2.96 -5.78
N VAL A 661 18.98 -3.44 -4.73
CA VAL A 661 18.12 -4.63 -4.81
C VAL A 661 16.97 -4.40 -5.81
N ILE A 662 16.32 -3.24 -5.80
CA ILE A 662 15.26 -2.90 -6.76
C ILE A 662 15.81 -2.91 -8.19
N LEU A 663 16.99 -2.32 -8.45
CA LEU A 663 17.63 -2.32 -9.77
C LEU A 663 17.94 -3.74 -10.26
N LEU A 664 18.52 -4.57 -9.39
CA LEU A 664 18.83 -5.97 -9.69
C LEU A 664 17.57 -6.79 -9.96
N LEU A 665 16.49 -6.56 -9.21
CA LEU A 665 15.25 -7.31 -9.35
C LEU A 665 14.37 -6.78 -10.48
N ALA A 666 14.44 -5.49 -10.82
CA ALA A 666 13.64 -4.89 -11.89
C ALA A 666 13.94 -5.54 -13.25
N ASN A 667 15.18 -5.94 -13.48
CA ASN A 667 15.59 -6.64 -14.69
C ASN A 667 15.73 -8.15 -14.45
N GLN A 668 14.95 -8.95 -15.19
CA GLN A 668 14.99 -10.42 -15.14
C GLN A 668 16.40 -11.00 -15.42
N THR A 669 17.20 -10.34 -16.24
CA THR A 669 18.56 -10.80 -16.55
C THR A 669 19.53 -10.56 -15.39
N LEU A 670 19.46 -9.37 -14.78
CA LEU A 670 20.27 -9.02 -13.60
C LEU A 670 19.88 -9.85 -12.38
N TYR A 671 18.61 -10.21 -12.26
CA TYR A 671 18.12 -11.06 -11.18
C TYR A 671 18.79 -12.44 -11.16
N LYS A 672 18.79 -13.14 -12.31
CA LYS A 672 19.38 -14.49 -12.44
C LYS A 672 20.88 -14.49 -12.08
N GLN A 673 21.61 -13.46 -12.50
CA GLN A 673 23.03 -13.32 -12.18
C GLN A 673 23.27 -12.87 -10.73
N GLY A 674 22.38 -12.03 -10.18
CA GLY A 674 22.44 -11.54 -8.81
C GLY A 674 22.31 -12.66 -7.78
N ILE A 675 21.46 -13.65 -8.04
CA ILE A 675 21.38 -14.86 -7.20
C ILE A 675 22.64 -15.69 -7.32
N ARG A 676 23.12 -15.95 -8.55
CA ARG A 676 24.32 -16.76 -8.79
C ARG A 676 25.58 -16.19 -8.15
N SER A 677 25.64 -14.88 -7.91
CA SER A 677 26.80 -14.19 -7.34
C SER A 677 26.71 -13.88 -5.84
N ASN A 678 25.71 -14.42 -5.11
CA ASN A 678 25.39 -14.09 -3.71
C ASN A 678 25.18 -12.59 -3.39
N ALA A 679 25.39 -11.68 -4.34
CA ALA A 679 25.34 -10.24 -4.15
C ALA A 679 23.94 -9.75 -3.76
N LEU A 680 22.89 -10.36 -4.33
CA LEU A 680 21.50 -10.05 -3.96
C LEU A 680 21.26 -10.33 -2.46
N HIS A 681 21.74 -11.46 -1.95
CA HIS A 681 21.59 -11.83 -0.54
C HIS A 681 22.37 -10.90 0.39
N VAL A 682 23.61 -10.56 0.03
CA VAL A 682 24.43 -9.61 0.77
C VAL A 682 23.77 -8.23 0.81
N CYS A 683 23.24 -7.75 -0.31
CA CYS A 683 22.59 -6.45 -0.41
C CYS A 683 21.30 -6.38 0.42
N VAL A 684 20.48 -7.44 0.40
CA VAL A 684 19.28 -7.56 1.26
C VAL A 684 19.66 -7.59 2.73
N LEU A 685 20.72 -8.31 3.11
CA LEU A 685 21.21 -8.35 4.49
C LEU A 685 21.69 -6.97 4.96
N ILE A 686 22.51 -6.29 4.17
CA ILE A 686 22.99 -4.93 4.44
C ILE A 686 21.80 -3.97 4.57
N GLY A 687 20.82 -4.07 3.66
CA GLY A 687 19.60 -3.25 3.70
C GLY A 687 18.79 -3.44 4.97
N LEU A 688 18.59 -4.68 5.42
CA LEU A 688 17.88 -5.02 6.65
C LEU A 688 18.62 -4.55 7.91
N LEU A 689 19.93 -4.77 7.97
CA LEU A 689 20.77 -4.31 9.08
C LEU A 689 20.79 -2.77 9.16
N GLY A 690 20.88 -2.09 8.02
CA GLY A 690 20.77 -0.63 7.93
C GLY A 690 19.43 -0.12 8.43
N LEU A 691 18.32 -0.74 8.01
CA LEU A 691 16.98 -0.38 8.47
C LEU A 691 16.82 -0.56 9.98
N MET A 692 17.22 -1.71 10.53
CA MET A 692 17.10 -2.01 11.97
C MET A 692 18.02 -1.14 12.83
N GLY A 693 19.26 -0.90 12.37
CA GLY A 693 20.21 -0.02 13.05
C GLY A 693 19.73 1.43 13.11
N ALA A 694 19.18 1.92 12.00
CA ALA A 694 18.56 3.24 11.96
C ALA A 694 17.35 3.34 12.92
N TYR A 695 16.45 2.34 12.93
CA TYR A 695 15.32 2.35 13.87
C TYR A 695 15.77 2.40 15.33
N ALA A 696 16.75 1.56 15.70
CA ALA A 696 17.26 1.49 17.07
C ALA A 696 17.93 2.80 17.52
N ALA A 697 18.73 3.42 16.64
CA ALA A 697 19.41 4.68 16.92
C ALA A 697 18.44 5.86 16.97
N GLY A 698 17.47 5.93 16.06
CA GLY A 698 16.55 7.05 15.91
C GLY A 698 15.39 7.08 16.90
N SER A 699 14.87 5.92 17.31
CA SER A 699 13.69 5.82 18.20
C SER A 699 14.02 6.04 19.68
N CYS A 700 15.28 5.87 20.09
CA CYS A 700 15.66 5.80 21.50
C CYS A 700 16.43 7.03 21.98
N ARG A 701 15.94 7.66 23.07
CA ARG A 701 16.63 8.77 23.76
C ARG A 701 17.27 8.37 25.10
N LYS A 702 16.77 7.32 25.77
CA LYS A 702 17.27 6.81 27.07
C LYS A 702 18.01 5.49 26.94
N LEU A 703 18.88 5.19 27.91
CA LEU A 703 19.60 3.92 27.99
C LEU A 703 18.65 2.71 28.10
N ARG A 704 17.63 2.76 28.98
CA ARG A 704 16.67 1.65 29.16
C ARG A 704 15.88 1.32 27.88
N THR A 705 15.38 2.34 27.19
CA THR A 705 14.68 2.17 25.91
C THR A 705 15.62 1.65 24.82
N SER A 706 16.87 2.12 24.81
CA SER A 706 17.90 1.59 23.93
C SER A 706 18.18 0.10 24.19
N ILE A 707 18.41 -0.30 25.44
CA ILE A 707 18.66 -1.72 25.79
C ILE A 707 17.53 -2.60 25.28
N TYR A 708 16.28 -2.19 25.48
CA TYR A 708 15.13 -2.93 24.99
C TYR A 708 15.15 -3.09 23.45
N VAL A 709 15.26 -1.98 22.70
CA VAL A 709 15.22 -2.04 21.23
C VAL A 709 16.43 -2.76 20.66
N PHE A 710 17.63 -2.53 21.19
CA PHE A 710 18.83 -3.26 20.77
C PHE A 710 18.78 -4.75 21.10
N ALA A 711 18.25 -5.14 22.27
CA ALA A 711 18.06 -6.56 22.61
C ALA A 711 17.05 -7.23 21.67
N LEU A 712 15.98 -6.53 21.32
CA LEU A 712 14.94 -7.00 20.39
C LEU A 712 15.49 -7.13 18.95
N VAL A 713 16.29 -6.17 18.48
CA VAL A 713 17.05 -6.26 17.22
C VAL A 713 18.06 -7.42 17.25
N ALA A 714 18.83 -7.55 18.34
CA ALA A 714 19.80 -8.63 18.51
C ALA A 714 19.13 -10.01 18.54
N ALA A 715 17.95 -10.14 19.16
CA ALA A 715 17.17 -11.37 19.16
C ALA A 715 16.76 -11.78 17.73
N VAL A 716 16.34 -10.81 16.90
CA VAL A 716 16.03 -11.07 15.48
C VAL A 716 17.28 -11.49 14.72
N ILE A 717 18.41 -10.80 14.90
CA ILE A 717 19.68 -11.15 14.23
C ILE A 717 20.15 -12.54 14.66
N ALA A 718 20.15 -12.85 15.96
CA ALA A 718 20.50 -14.16 16.49
C ALA A 718 19.60 -15.26 15.93
N PHE A 719 18.30 -14.97 15.81
CA PHE A 719 17.34 -15.88 15.18
C PHE A 719 17.63 -16.10 13.68
N LEU A 720 17.98 -15.06 12.93
CA LEU A 720 18.38 -15.18 11.52
C LEU A 720 19.69 -15.97 11.36
N LEU A 721 20.69 -15.70 12.19
CA LEU A 721 21.96 -16.44 12.19
C LEU A 721 21.74 -17.90 12.58
N LEU A 722 20.87 -18.18 13.56
CA LEU A 722 20.48 -19.54 13.92
C LEU A 722 19.78 -20.26 12.76
N GLN A 723 18.89 -19.59 12.01
CA GLN A 723 18.29 -20.17 10.80
C GLN A 723 19.32 -20.48 9.73
N ILE A 724 20.26 -19.56 9.48
CA ILE A 724 21.35 -19.78 8.51
C ILE A 724 22.23 -20.94 8.98
N LEU A 725 22.58 -21.00 10.26
CA LEU A 725 23.38 -22.08 10.83
C LEU A 725 22.65 -23.42 10.75
N LEU A 726 21.36 -23.47 11.14
CA LEU A 726 20.52 -24.67 10.99
C LEU A 726 20.36 -25.08 9.53
N TYR A 727 20.33 -24.13 8.59
CA TYR A 727 20.32 -24.42 7.16
C TYR A 727 21.64 -25.03 6.69
N MET A 728 22.77 -24.47 7.13
CA MET A 728 24.11 -25.01 6.84
C MET A 728 24.29 -26.39 7.47
N PHE A 729 23.82 -26.59 8.70
CA PHE A 729 23.87 -27.86 9.42
C PHE A 729 22.92 -28.90 8.83
N ALA A 730 21.71 -28.53 8.42
CA ALA A 730 20.78 -29.42 7.73
C ALA A 730 21.30 -29.78 6.33
N GLY A 731 22.00 -28.87 5.64
CA GLY A 731 22.73 -29.17 4.42
C GLY A 731 23.86 -30.18 4.66
N CYS A 732 24.61 -30.04 5.75
CA CYS A 732 25.68 -30.96 6.15
C CYS A 732 25.15 -32.33 6.63
N VAL A 733 24.04 -32.35 7.38
CA VAL A 733 23.38 -33.58 7.87
C VAL A 733 22.65 -34.30 6.75
N ASN A 734 22.01 -33.60 5.81
CA ASN A 734 21.43 -34.24 4.62
C ASN A 734 22.52 -34.82 3.72
N TRP A 735 23.69 -34.15 3.61
CA TRP A 735 24.86 -34.69 2.92
C TRP A 735 25.40 -35.97 3.58
N LEU A 736 25.35 -36.06 4.91
CA LEU A 736 25.70 -37.26 5.69
C LEU A 736 24.61 -38.36 5.69
N LYS A 737 23.37 -38.04 5.30
CA LYS A 737 22.22 -38.96 5.34
C LYS A 737 21.78 -39.45 3.96
N GLU A 738 22.23 -38.78 2.89
CA GLU A 738 21.92 -39.11 1.50
C GLU A 738 22.64 -40.36 0.96
N GLU A 739 23.50 -41.01 1.75
CA GLU A 739 24.19 -42.23 1.28
C GLU A 739 23.44 -43.55 1.56
N GLN A 740 22.33 -43.58 2.32
CA GLN A 740 21.81 -44.90 2.76
C GLN A 740 20.29 -45.17 2.80
N GLN A 741 19.38 -44.23 2.47
CA GLN A 741 17.96 -44.58 2.69
C GLN A 741 16.89 -43.86 1.85
N GLN A 742 16.98 -43.87 0.51
CA GLN A 742 15.80 -43.45 -0.29
C GLN A 742 15.72 -44.01 -1.71
N THR A 743 15.95 -45.31 -1.89
CA THR A 743 15.66 -46.00 -3.16
C THR A 743 14.79 -47.23 -2.93
N ARG A 744 13.47 -47.06 -3.03
CA ARG A 744 12.51 -47.97 -3.72
C ARG A 744 11.05 -47.74 -3.30
N LEU A 745 10.76 -47.24 -2.10
CA LEU A 745 9.37 -47.10 -1.61
C LEU A 745 8.66 -45.82 -2.11
N GLU A 746 9.39 -44.73 -2.37
CA GLU A 746 8.79 -43.47 -2.87
C GLU A 746 8.37 -43.50 -4.34
N ARG A 747 8.96 -44.38 -5.15
CA ARG A 747 8.66 -44.45 -6.59
C ARG A 747 7.29 -45.08 -6.87
N TRP A 748 6.81 -45.93 -5.95
CA TRP A 748 5.51 -46.59 -6.03
C TRP A 748 4.37 -45.71 -5.47
N LEU A 749 4.61 -45.01 -4.35
CA LEU A 749 3.65 -44.05 -3.78
C LEU A 749 3.40 -42.82 -4.67
N ARG A 750 4.40 -42.38 -5.45
CA ARG A 750 4.24 -41.29 -6.43
C ARG A 750 3.40 -41.68 -7.66
N LYS A 751 3.30 -42.97 -7.97
CA LYS A 751 2.39 -43.47 -9.02
C LYS A 751 0.94 -43.61 -8.51
N LEU A 752 0.74 -43.75 -7.20
CA LEU A 752 -0.59 -43.88 -6.60
C LEU A 752 -1.31 -42.54 -6.35
N PHE A 753 -0.59 -41.42 -6.31
CA PHE A 753 -1.13 -40.06 -6.07
C PHE A 753 -0.79 -39.06 -7.19
N GLN A 754 -1.00 -39.46 -8.44
CA GLN A 754 -1.20 -38.51 -9.53
C GLN A 754 -2.59 -37.88 -9.37
N PRO A 755 -2.73 -36.54 -9.35
CA PRO A 755 -4.05 -35.93 -9.26
C PRO A 755 -4.87 -36.22 -10.53
N LEU A 756 -5.88 -37.07 -10.36
CA LEU A 756 -7.06 -37.14 -11.21
C LEU A 756 -7.76 -35.76 -11.17
N SER A 757 -7.45 -34.89 -12.12
CA SER A 757 -8.29 -33.74 -12.48
C SER A 757 -7.81 -33.14 -13.81
N LYS A 758 -7.87 -33.93 -14.89
CA LYS A 758 -8.23 -33.39 -16.20
C LYS A 758 -9.68 -33.77 -16.43
N GLY A 759 -10.60 -32.87 -16.07
CA GLY A 759 -11.94 -32.93 -16.63
C GLY A 759 -11.85 -32.67 -18.15
N PRO A 760 -12.75 -33.22 -18.97
CA PRO A 760 -12.73 -33.00 -20.40
C PRO A 760 -12.89 -31.51 -20.66
N ALA A 761 -11.93 -30.93 -21.39
CA ALA A 761 -12.05 -29.59 -21.93
C ALA A 761 -13.11 -29.64 -23.04
N GLY A 762 -14.36 -29.37 -22.67
CA GLY A 762 -15.36 -28.87 -23.62
C GLY A 762 -15.02 -27.44 -24.00
N ASP A 763 -15.03 -27.19 -25.30
CA ASP A 763 -14.66 -25.95 -25.96
C ASP A 763 -15.45 -24.74 -25.42
N SER A 764 -14.74 -23.81 -24.76
CA SER A 764 -15.22 -22.47 -24.37
C SER A 764 -14.03 -21.53 -24.14
N SER A 765 -13.12 -21.49 -25.11
CA SER A 765 -11.84 -20.77 -25.02
C SER A 765 -11.96 -19.24 -25.08
N LYS A 766 -13.10 -18.69 -25.52
CA LYS A 766 -13.29 -17.22 -25.69
C LYS A 766 -13.74 -16.48 -24.42
N ASP A 767 -14.53 -17.09 -23.55
CA ASP A 767 -15.11 -16.38 -22.38
C ASP A 767 -14.17 -16.30 -21.17
N LYS A 768 -13.27 -17.28 -20.99
CA LYS A 768 -12.25 -17.23 -19.91
C LYS A 768 -11.24 -16.10 -20.12
N ASN A 769 -10.87 -15.83 -21.37
CA ASN A 769 -9.91 -14.76 -21.67
C ASN A 769 -10.50 -13.38 -21.38
N LYS A 770 -11.76 -13.12 -21.78
CA LYS A 770 -12.43 -11.82 -21.58
C LYS A 770 -12.66 -11.48 -20.10
N THR A 771 -13.01 -12.49 -19.28
CA THR A 771 -13.26 -12.33 -17.84
C THR A 771 -11.96 -12.00 -17.07
N SER A 772 -10.84 -12.62 -17.44
CA SER A 772 -9.51 -12.34 -16.88
C SER A 772 -9.04 -10.90 -17.14
N GLU A 773 -9.39 -10.32 -18.29
CA GLU A 773 -8.94 -8.96 -18.66
C GLU A 773 -9.63 -7.86 -17.87
N VAL A 774 -10.94 -8.02 -17.67
CA VAL A 774 -11.75 -7.10 -16.88
C VAL A 774 -11.20 -7.04 -15.46
N TYR A 775 -10.94 -8.20 -14.86
CA TYR A 775 -10.34 -8.30 -13.52
C TYR A 775 -9.00 -7.56 -13.39
N LYS A 776 -8.09 -7.71 -14.36
CA LYS A 776 -6.78 -7.03 -14.35
C LYS A 776 -6.94 -5.51 -14.36
N LYS A 777 -7.82 -4.98 -15.22
CA LYS A 777 -8.11 -3.54 -15.28
C LYS A 777 -8.66 -3.01 -13.94
N HIS A 778 -9.63 -3.73 -13.35
CA HIS A 778 -10.20 -3.34 -12.05
C HIS A 778 -9.16 -3.30 -10.94
N LYS A 779 -8.25 -4.28 -10.90
CA LYS A 779 -7.15 -4.31 -9.93
C LYS A 779 -6.23 -3.10 -10.05
N TYR A 780 -5.86 -2.70 -11.26
CA TYR A 780 -4.99 -1.54 -11.47
C TYR A 780 -5.66 -0.22 -11.11
N LEU A 781 -6.92 -0.05 -11.49
CA LEU A 781 -7.70 1.12 -11.14
C LEU A 781 -7.91 1.23 -9.63
N MET A 782 -8.09 0.11 -8.94
CA MET A 782 -8.22 0.11 -7.49
C MET A 782 -6.90 0.49 -6.79
N LEU A 783 -5.76 -0.01 -7.29
CA LEU A 783 -4.45 0.39 -6.78
C LEU A 783 -4.20 1.90 -6.98
N LEU A 784 -4.61 2.45 -8.12
CA LEU A 784 -4.52 3.88 -8.39
C LEU A 784 -5.42 4.71 -7.46
N GLY A 785 -6.68 4.32 -7.31
CA GLY A 785 -7.59 5.01 -6.39
C GLY A 785 -7.07 4.94 -4.94
N ILE A 786 -6.56 3.79 -4.51
CA ILE A 786 -5.94 3.66 -3.19
C ILE A 786 -4.72 4.58 -3.05
N LEU A 787 -3.84 4.63 -4.07
CA LEU A 787 -2.69 5.53 -4.09
C LEU A 787 -3.13 6.97 -3.87
N ALA A 788 -4.02 7.47 -4.73
CA ALA A 788 -4.44 8.85 -4.68
C ALA A 788 -5.18 9.19 -3.38
N ALA A 789 -6.09 8.33 -2.92
CA ALA A 789 -6.75 8.47 -1.62
C ALA A 789 -5.73 8.56 -0.48
N SER A 790 -4.69 7.72 -0.51
CA SER A 790 -3.67 7.68 0.54
C SER A 790 -2.84 8.97 0.65
N VAL A 791 -2.34 9.47 -0.49
CA VAL A 791 -1.49 10.68 -0.52
C VAL A 791 -2.28 11.95 -0.26
N THR A 792 -3.49 12.04 -0.81
CA THR A 792 -4.35 13.22 -0.63
C THR A 792 -4.94 13.29 0.77
N TYR A 793 -5.24 12.15 1.40
CA TYR A 793 -5.67 12.09 2.79
C TYR A 793 -4.60 12.67 3.71
N GLN A 794 -3.35 12.20 3.58
CA GLN A 794 -2.23 12.70 4.40
C GLN A 794 -1.96 14.18 4.16
N ALA A 795 -1.87 14.61 2.90
CA ALA A 795 -1.64 16.02 2.55
C ALA A 795 -2.80 16.95 2.95
N GLY A 796 -4.03 16.44 3.04
CA GLY A 796 -5.16 17.21 3.54
C GLY A 796 -5.10 17.46 5.05
N LEU A 797 -4.54 16.51 5.82
CA LEU A 797 -4.38 16.63 7.27
C LEU A 797 -3.12 17.41 7.67
N ALA A 798 -2.07 17.32 6.85
CA ALA A 798 -0.81 18.05 6.97
C ALA A 798 -0.62 18.94 5.73
N PRO A 799 -1.21 20.14 5.69
CA PRO A 799 -1.14 21.02 4.53
C PRO A 799 0.30 21.52 4.27
N PRO A 800 0.63 21.86 3.02
CA PRO A 800 1.95 22.37 2.66
C PRO A 800 2.21 23.70 3.38
N GLY A 801 3.48 23.92 3.74
CA GLY A 801 3.88 25.06 4.56
C GLY A 801 3.56 24.89 6.05
N GLY A 802 2.95 23.78 6.47
CA GLY A 802 2.64 23.51 7.88
C GLY A 802 1.43 24.28 8.41
N THR A 803 1.26 24.24 9.73
CA THR A 803 0.19 24.92 10.45
C THR A 803 0.76 25.77 11.58
N TRP A 804 0.10 26.88 11.88
CA TRP A 804 0.47 27.73 13.02
C TRP A 804 0.48 26.92 14.32
N GLY A 805 1.51 27.10 15.13
CA GLY A 805 1.69 26.41 16.42
C GLY A 805 1.00 27.10 17.59
N ASP A 806 0.78 28.41 17.50
CA ASP A 806 0.28 29.26 18.58
C ASP A 806 -0.84 30.20 18.11
N ASP A 807 -1.56 30.80 19.07
CA ASP A 807 -2.55 31.84 18.82
C ASP A 807 -1.94 33.22 19.07
N ASP A 808 -2.09 34.17 18.15
CA ASP A 808 -1.63 35.53 18.37
C ASP A 808 -2.43 36.24 19.48
N LYS A 809 -1.74 36.83 20.45
CA LYS A 809 -2.31 37.81 21.40
C LYS A 809 -2.24 39.23 20.85
N ALA A 810 -2.79 39.50 19.66
CA ALA A 810 -3.07 40.84 19.12
C ALA A 810 -1.99 41.96 19.25
N ALA A 811 -0.73 41.69 19.61
CA ALA A 811 0.23 42.71 20.02
C ALA A 811 1.67 42.53 19.49
N SER A 812 2.04 41.40 18.88
CA SER A 812 3.44 41.14 18.47
C SER A 812 3.71 41.25 16.97
N SER A 813 2.71 41.14 16.08
CA SER A 813 2.93 41.40 14.65
C SER A 813 1.64 41.81 13.92
N PRO A 814 1.59 42.96 13.22
CA PRO A 814 0.37 43.47 12.57
C PRO A 814 0.03 42.77 11.24
N SER A 815 0.84 41.82 10.78
CA SER A 815 0.80 41.28 9.41
C SER A 815 -0.23 40.17 9.19
N TYR A 816 -0.47 39.31 10.19
CA TYR A 816 -1.38 38.16 10.08
C TYR A 816 -2.15 37.97 11.40
N LEU A 817 -3.42 37.54 11.34
CA LEU A 817 -4.17 37.11 12.52
C LEU A 817 -4.04 35.58 12.61
N SER A 818 -2.93 35.09 13.15
CA SER A 818 -2.65 33.66 13.18
C SER A 818 -3.42 32.95 14.30
N ARG A 819 -3.88 31.73 14.00
CA ARG A 819 -4.62 30.87 14.92
C ARG A 819 -4.05 29.47 14.84
N ALA A 820 -3.78 28.88 15.99
CA ALA A 820 -3.21 27.55 16.14
C ALA A 820 -4.00 26.52 15.32
N GLY A 821 -3.27 25.75 14.51
CA GLY A 821 -3.82 24.70 13.66
C GLY A 821 -4.40 25.16 12.33
N ASN A 822 -4.42 26.47 12.04
CA ASN A 822 -4.66 26.97 10.70
C ASN A 822 -3.44 26.72 9.79
N PRO A 823 -3.64 26.37 8.51
CA PRO A 823 -2.57 26.26 7.53
C PRO A 823 -1.84 27.59 7.33
N ILE A 824 -0.51 27.60 7.44
CA ILE A 824 0.29 28.83 7.28
C ILE A 824 0.16 29.39 5.85
N MET A 825 0.14 28.50 4.86
CA MET A 825 -0.03 28.89 3.45
C MET A 825 -1.38 29.56 3.16
N LEU A 826 -2.41 29.34 3.97
CA LEU A 826 -3.70 30.02 3.81
C LEU A 826 -3.57 31.52 4.05
N ASP A 827 -2.75 31.92 5.02
CA ASP A 827 -2.59 33.31 5.42
C ASP A 827 -1.49 34.01 4.60
N THR A 828 -0.40 33.31 4.27
CA THR A 828 0.70 33.88 3.46
C THR A 828 0.40 33.90 1.96
N ASN A 829 -0.29 32.87 1.43
CA ASN A 829 -0.67 32.81 0.02
C ASN A 829 -1.98 32.04 -0.19
N GLY A 830 -3.09 32.66 0.20
CA GLY A 830 -4.41 32.06 0.14
C GLY A 830 -4.81 31.53 -1.25
N LYS A 831 -4.37 32.17 -2.34
CA LYS A 831 -4.65 31.70 -3.72
C LYS A 831 -4.00 30.34 -4.00
N ARG A 832 -2.73 30.16 -3.62
CA ARG A 832 -2.03 28.87 -3.79
C ARG A 832 -2.59 27.81 -2.86
N TYR A 833 -2.86 28.16 -1.61
CA TYR A 833 -3.51 27.23 -0.67
C TYR A 833 -4.87 26.76 -1.18
N GLN A 834 -5.71 27.66 -1.71
CA GLN A 834 -6.99 27.29 -2.30
C GLN A 834 -6.83 26.35 -3.50
N ALA A 835 -5.91 26.65 -4.42
CA ALA A 835 -5.62 25.78 -5.56
C ALA A 835 -5.16 24.38 -5.10
N PHE A 836 -4.26 24.32 -4.10
CA PHE A 836 -3.85 23.07 -3.46
C PHE A 836 -5.05 22.33 -2.87
N PHE A 837 -5.83 22.99 -2.01
CA PHE A 837 -6.92 22.39 -1.25
C PHE A 837 -7.99 21.81 -2.19
N TYR A 838 -8.46 22.58 -3.16
CA TYR A 838 -9.51 22.13 -4.07
C TYR A 838 -9.03 20.98 -4.96
N CYS A 839 -7.82 21.05 -5.51
CA CYS A 839 -7.23 19.96 -6.29
C CYS A 839 -7.06 18.68 -5.46
N ASN A 840 -6.52 18.81 -4.25
CA ASN A 840 -6.26 17.69 -3.34
C ASN A 840 -7.56 17.02 -2.87
N ALA A 841 -8.57 17.81 -2.47
CA ALA A 841 -9.88 17.30 -2.07
C ALA A 841 -10.63 16.66 -3.24
N THR A 842 -10.50 17.20 -4.44
CA THR A 842 -11.10 16.60 -5.65
C THR A 842 -10.50 15.25 -5.95
N SER A 843 -9.17 15.11 -5.89
CA SER A 843 -8.50 13.82 -6.07
C SER A 843 -8.85 12.82 -4.95
N PHE A 844 -8.93 13.27 -3.69
CA PHE A 844 -9.40 12.42 -2.59
C PHE A 844 -10.82 11.88 -2.82
N VAL A 845 -11.78 12.75 -3.17
CA VAL A 845 -13.16 12.29 -3.39
C VAL A 845 -13.25 11.45 -4.66
N ALA A 846 -12.60 11.85 -5.77
CA ALA A 846 -12.56 11.09 -7.02
C ALA A 846 -12.02 9.67 -6.81
N SER A 847 -10.96 9.52 -6.02
CA SER A 847 -10.38 8.22 -5.71
C SER A 847 -11.29 7.34 -4.84
N VAL A 848 -12.00 7.92 -3.86
CA VAL A 848 -13.06 7.20 -3.11
C VAL A 848 -14.19 6.76 -4.05
N VAL A 849 -14.58 7.59 -5.03
CA VAL A 849 -15.58 7.21 -6.05
C VAL A 849 -15.09 6.02 -6.86
N VAL A 850 -13.85 6.06 -7.34
CA VAL A 850 -13.24 4.96 -8.09
C VAL A 850 -13.29 3.68 -7.27
N ILE A 851 -12.91 3.72 -5.99
CA ILE A 851 -12.96 2.56 -5.09
C ILE A 851 -14.40 2.04 -4.94
N LEU A 852 -15.38 2.92 -4.70
CA LEU A 852 -16.79 2.55 -4.53
C LEU A 852 -17.38 1.92 -5.80
N LEU A 853 -17.15 2.54 -6.96
CA LEU A 853 -17.62 2.03 -8.26
C LEU A 853 -16.99 0.67 -8.58
N LEU A 854 -15.71 0.46 -8.25
CA LEU A 854 -15.02 -0.82 -8.46
C LEU A 854 -15.50 -1.92 -7.49
N LEU A 855 -15.97 -1.55 -6.28
CA LEU A 855 -16.55 -2.52 -5.34
C LEU A 855 -17.98 -2.96 -5.70
N GLN A 856 -18.69 -2.19 -6.53
CA GLN A 856 -20.09 -2.44 -6.92
C GLN A 856 -20.19 -3.51 -8.02
N ARG A 857 -20.28 -4.77 -7.61
CA ARG A 857 -20.31 -5.92 -8.51
C ARG A 857 -21.56 -6.05 -9.40
N ASN A 858 -22.69 -5.48 -9.00
CA ASN A 858 -23.92 -5.53 -9.82
C ASN A 858 -23.81 -4.76 -11.15
N MET A 859 -22.73 -3.98 -11.33
CA MET A 859 -22.48 -3.23 -12.55
C MET A 859 -21.84 -4.06 -13.67
N GLU A 860 -21.33 -5.27 -13.41
CA GLU A 860 -20.82 -6.17 -14.47
C GLU A 860 -21.93 -6.70 -15.39
N ARG A 861 -23.15 -6.91 -14.86
CA ARG A 861 -24.33 -7.25 -15.67
C ARG A 861 -25.01 -6.03 -16.31
N ARG A 862 -24.75 -4.82 -15.81
CA ARG A 862 -25.49 -3.59 -16.17
C ARG A 862 -24.65 -2.50 -16.84
N GLY A 863 -23.36 -2.75 -17.08
CA GLY A 863 -22.47 -1.80 -17.76
C GLY A 863 -22.42 -0.44 -17.05
N ALA A 864 -21.73 -0.35 -15.90
CA ALA A 864 -21.28 0.98 -15.47
C ALA A 864 -20.59 1.66 -16.64
N PRO A 865 -20.87 2.96 -16.91
CA PRO A 865 -20.25 3.63 -18.02
C PRO A 865 -18.74 3.65 -17.73
N LEU A 866 -17.95 2.88 -18.46
CA LEU A 866 -16.49 2.89 -18.39
C LEU A 866 -15.93 4.32 -18.41
N TRP A 867 -16.68 5.23 -19.04
CA TRP A 867 -16.53 6.68 -19.03
C TRP A 867 -16.54 7.31 -17.63
N ALA A 868 -17.42 6.93 -16.70
CA ALA A 868 -17.44 7.50 -15.34
C ALA A 868 -16.18 7.12 -14.55
N ILE A 869 -15.72 5.87 -14.68
CA ILE A 869 -14.48 5.43 -14.03
C ILE A 869 -13.27 6.11 -14.68
N GLN A 870 -13.23 6.22 -16.02
CA GLN A 870 -12.15 6.88 -16.74
C GLN A 870 -12.08 8.38 -16.44
N THR A 871 -13.22 9.07 -16.38
CA THR A 871 -13.28 10.49 -16.03
C THR A 871 -12.87 10.72 -14.57
N ALA A 872 -13.33 9.88 -13.64
CA ALA A 872 -12.90 9.96 -12.24
C ALA A 872 -11.39 9.74 -12.08
N VAL A 873 -10.80 8.78 -12.81
CA VAL A 873 -9.35 8.52 -12.80
C VAL A 873 -8.53 9.67 -13.40
N VAL A 874 -9.00 10.27 -14.50
CA VAL A 874 -8.33 11.43 -15.09
C VAL A 874 -8.43 12.64 -14.15
N LEU A 875 -9.60 12.88 -13.58
CA LEU A 875 -9.82 13.94 -12.60
C LEU A 875 -8.94 13.73 -11.35
N ASP A 876 -8.78 12.49 -10.92
CA ASP A 876 -7.92 12.09 -9.81
C ASP A 876 -6.45 12.42 -10.09
N LEU A 877 -5.92 12.00 -11.25
CA LEU A 877 -4.55 12.29 -11.65
C LEU A 877 -4.28 13.80 -11.84
N LEU A 878 -5.23 14.53 -12.45
CA LEU A 878 -5.12 15.98 -12.64
C LEU A 878 -5.19 16.72 -11.29
N GLY A 879 -6.08 16.29 -10.39
CA GLY A 879 -6.19 16.83 -9.03
C GLY A 879 -4.91 16.59 -8.23
N LEU A 880 -4.33 15.40 -8.31
CA LEU A 880 -3.06 15.08 -7.65
C LEU A 880 -1.92 15.97 -8.17
N LEU A 881 -1.85 16.15 -9.49
CA LEU A 881 -0.80 16.93 -10.13
C LEU A 881 -0.95 18.43 -9.86
N GLY A 882 -2.18 18.95 -9.88
CA GLY A 882 -2.48 20.33 -9.51
C GLY A 882 -2.24 20.62 -8.03
N ALA A 883 -2.55 19.68 -7.15
CA ALA A 883 -2.25 19.78 -5.73
C ALA A 883 -0.74 19.81 -5.48
N TYR A 884 0.01 18.88 -6.09
CA TYR A 884 1.47 18.87 -5.99
C TYR A 884 2.06 20.22 -6.46
N ALA A 885 1.66 20.69 -7.65
CA ALA A 885 2.16 21.95 -8.20
C ALA A 885 1.87 23.15 -7.30
N ALA A 886 0.64 23.27 -6.80
CA ALA A 886 0.25 24.38 -5.94
C ALA A 886 0.91 24.33 -4.55
N GLY A 887 1.12 23.11 -4.02
CA GLY A 887 1.66 22.91 -2.67
C GLY A 887 3.19 22.88 -2.58
N SER A 888 3.90 22.45 -3.63
CA SER A 888 5.37 22.31 -3.61
C SER A 888 6.12 23.54 -4.10
N CYS A 889 5.47 24.42 -4.89
CA CYS A 889 6.13 25.59 -5.46
C CYS A 889 6.07 26.77 -4.50
N ARG A 890 7.14 27.57 -4.46
CA ARG A 890 7.20 28.82 -3.68
C ARG A 890 7.46 30.05 -4.54
N ASP A 891 8.32 29.92 -5.54
CA ASP A 891 8.65 30.97 -6.52
C ASP A 891 8.07 30.67 -7.92
N TRP A 892 8.31 31.56 -8.87
CA TRP A 892 7.90 31.40 -10.26
C TRP A 892 8.72 30.35 -11.01
N GLU A 893 10.02 30.22 -10.72
CA GLU A 893 10.91 29.25 -11.39
C GLU A 893 10.47 27.81 -11.11
N THR A 894 10.24 27.46 -9.84
CA THR A 894 9.75 26.13 -9.45
C THR A 894 8.36 25.85 -10.00
N SER A 895 7.50 26.88 -10.07
CA SER A 895 6.16 26.80 -10.67
C SER A 895 6.23 26.51 -12.17
N ALA A 896 7.06 27.26 -12.91
CA ALA A 896 7.24 27.08 -14.35
C ALA A 896 7.78 25.68 -14.68
N TYR A 897 8.76 25.19 -13.91
CA TYR A 897 9.30 23.84 -14.05
C TYR A 897 8.22 22.77 -13.91
N VAL A 898 7.39 22.85 -12.85
CA VAL A 898 6.30 21.89 -12.65
C VAL A 898 5.27 22.02 -13.77
N ILE A 899 4.84 23.22 -14.14
CA ILE A 899 3.86 23.44 -15.22
C ILE A 899 4.33 22.83 -16.53
N VAL A 900 5.61 22.98 -16.90
CA VAL A 900 6.18 22.35 -18.11
C VAL A 900 6.10 20.82 -18.01
N LEU A 901 6.47 20.23 -16.87
CA LEU A 901 6.35 18.79 -16.67
C LEU A 901 4.89 18.32 -16.72
N VAL A 902 3.96 19.08 -16.13
CA VAL A 902 2.51 18.81 -16.21
C VAL A 902 2.05 18.84 -17.65
N ALA A 903 2.43 19.86 -18.42
CA ALA A 903 2.08 19.97 -19.82
C ALA A 903 2.60 18.77 -20.63
N VAL A 904 3.84 18.35 -20.39
CA VAL A 904 4.41 17.14 -21.02
C VAL A 904 3.59 15.89 -20.68
N VAL A 905 3.18 15.72 -19.42
CA VAL A 905 2.32 14.60 -19.00
C VAL A 905 0.95 14.66 -19.66
N VAL A 906 0.31 15.84 -19.70
CA VAL A 906 -1.01 16.02 -20.33
C VAL A 906 -0.92 15.75 -21.83
N ILE A 907 0.12 16.25 -22.52
CA ILE A 907 0.39 15.93 -23.93
C ILE A 907 0.60 14.43 -24.10
N PHE A 908 1.41 13.80 -23.25
CA PHE A 908 1.65 12.38 -23.28
C PHE A 908 0.36 11.56 -23.11
N ILE A 909 -0.48 11.89 -22.12
CA ILE A 909 -1.79 11.27 -21.89
C ILE A 909 -2.68 11.47 -23.11
N THR A 910 -2.77 12.69 -23.64
CA THR A 910 -3.62 13.03 -24.78
C THR A 910 -3.20 12.24 -26.03
N VAL A 911 -1.91 12.20 -26.33
CA VAL A 911 -1.35 11.39 -27.41
C VAL A 911 -1.66 9.91 -27.18
N HIS A 912 -1.51 9.40 -25.95
CA HIS A 912 -1.79 8.01 -25.63
C HIS A 912 -3.28 7.65 -25.81
N VAL A 913 -4.19 8.56 -25.43
CA VAL A 913 -5.63 8.43 -25.63
C VAL A 913 -5.97 8.47 -27.13
N LEU A 914 -5.46 9.45 -27.87
CA LEU A 914 -5.68 9.58 -29.32
C LEU A 914 -5.18 8.35 -30.09
N LEU A 915 -3.98 7.84 -29.76
CA LEU A 915 -3.43 6.61 -30.33
C LEU A 915 -4.32 5.39 -30.01
N SER A 916 -4.88 5.32 -28.79
CA SER A 916 -5.79 4.23 -28.42
C SER A 916 -7.08 4.27 -29.24
N ILE A 917 -7.62 5.46 -29.51
CA ILE A 917 -8.80 5.67 -30.37
C ILE A 917 -8.47 5.30 -31.82
N GLN A 918 -7.32 5.73 -32.34
CA GLN A 918 -6.88 5.40 -33.70
C GLN A 918 -6.72 3.88 -33.91
N VAL A 919 -6.14 3.16 -32.95
CA VAL A 919 -6.02 1.70 -32.99
C VAL A 919 -7.40 1.03 -32.99
N VAL A 920 -8.34 1.54 -32.17
CA VAL A 920 -9.72 1.05 -32.14
C VAL A 920 -10.41 1.32 -33.48
N MET A 921 -10.33 2.54 -34.04
CA MET A 921 -10.90 2.89 -35.34
C MET A 921 -10.32 2.06 -36.49
N THR A 922 -9.03 1.74 -36.43
CA THR A 922 -8.36 0.88 -37.42
C THR A 922 -8.84 -0.56 -37.32
N LYS A 923 -9.08 -1.08 -36.10
CA LYS A 923 -9.70 -2.40 -35.90
C LYS A 923 -11.18 -2.43 -36.31
N VAL A 924 -11.91 -1.35 -36.07
CA VAL A 924 -13.31 -1.20 -36.49
C VAL A 924 -13.41 -1.18 -38.01
N ARG A 925 -12.55 -0.45 -38.71
CA ARG A 925 -12.47 -0.47 -40.19
C ARG A 925 -12.15 -1.85 -40.77
N LYS A 926 -11.44 -2.72 -40.04
CA LYS A 926 -11.11 -4.09 -40.45
C LYS A 926 -12.20 -5.12 -40.15
N LEU A 927 -13.27 -4.76 -39.43
CA LEU A 927 -14.41 -5.66 -39.21
C LEU A 927 -15.26 -5.72 -40.49
N LYS A 928 -15.54 -6.94 -40.99
CA LYS A 928 -16.39 -7.19 -42.18
C LYS A 928 -17.73 -6.43 -42.15
N VAL A 929 -18.29 -6.17 -40.96
CA VAL A 929 -19.55 -5.42 -40.79
C VAL A 929 -19.38 -3.94 -41.14
N TYR A 930 -18.29 -3.30 -40.73
CA TYR A 930 -18.01 -1.89 -41.08
C TYR A 930 -17.75 -1.74 -42.58
N GLN A 931 -16.99 -2.67 -43.17
CA GLN A 931 -16.72 -2.68 -44.61
C GLN A 931 -17.99 -2.93 -45.45
N LYS A 932 -18.98 -3.65 -44.89
CA LYS A 932 -20.27 -3.92 -45.54
C LYS A 932 -21.30 -2.80 -45.36
N CYS A 933 -21.21 -2.00 -44.30
CA CYS A 933 -22.14 -0.89 -44.03
C CYS A 933 -21.62 0.48 -44.50
N PHE A 934 -20.30 0.65 -44.64
CA PHE A 934 -19.67 1.95 -44.93
C PHE A 934 -18.42 1.86 -45.83
N GLY A 935 -18.16 0.72 -46.47
CA GLY A 935 -17.11 0.62 -47.50
C GLY A 935 -17.61 1.17 -48.83
N ASP A 936 -16.77 1.96 -49.51
CA ASP A 936 -17.08 2.50 -50.84
C ASP A 936 -17.41 1.34 -51.81
N PRO A 937 -18.42 1.49 -52.68
CA PRO A 937 -18.73 0.47 -53.67
C PRO A 937 -17.58 0.39 -54.68
N GLU A 938 -16.83 -0.72 -54.66
CA GLU A 938 -15.94 -1.10 -55.75
C GLU A 938 -16.76 -1.15 -57.05
N ILE A 939 -16.37 -0.30 -57.99
CA ILE A 939 -16.86 -0.30 -59.37
C ILE A 939 -16.50 -1.67 -59.97
N PRO A 940 -17.47 -2.47 -60.46
CA PRO A 940 -17.17 -3.78 -61.02
C PRO A 940 -16.47 -3.63 -62.38
N PRO A 941 -15.59 -4.58 -62.75
CA PRO A 941 -14.86 -4.52 -64.01
C PRO A 941 -15.83 -4.74 -65.18
N GLU A 942 -15.79 -3.80 -66.12
CA GLU A 942 -16.53 -3.85 -67.37
C GLU A 942 -16.01 -5.01 -68.23
N LYS A 943 -16.88 -5.97 -68.54
CA LYS A 943 -16.64 -6.98 -69.57
C LYS A 943 -16.83 -6.33 -70.94
N ALA A 944 -15.77 -6.27 -71.74
CA ALA A 944 -15.88 -6.12 -73.19
C ALA A 944 -14.94 -7.09 -73.92
N ILE A 945 -15.55 -8.15 -74.45
CA ILE A 945 -15.39 -8.71 -75.81
C ILE A 945 -14.00 -9.23 -76.21
N SER A 946 -13.97 -10.54 -76.45
CA SER A 946 -13.00 -11.25 -77.28
C SER A 946 -13.16 -10.88 -78.76
N VAL A 947 -12.12 -10.35 -79.41
CA VAL A 947 -11.84 -10.56 -80.84
C VAL A 947 -10.31 -10.54 -81.04
N ASP A 948 -9.81 -11.72 -81.39
CA ASP A 948 -8.73 -12.03 -82.33
C ASP A 948 -7.52 -11.10 -82.58
N GLN A 949 -6.39 -11.80 -82.62
CA GLN A 949 -5.30 -11.70 -83.59
C GLN A 949 -4.11 -10.73 -83.37
N VAL A 950 -2.95 -11.40 -83.33
CA VAL A 950 -1.75 -11.13 -84.16
C VAL A 950 -0.77 -10.08 -83.64
N SER A 951 0.40 -10.62 -83.29
CA SER A 951 1.75 -10.11 -83.61
C SER A 951 2.20 -8.77 -83.05
N GLY A 952 3.40 -8.80 -82.49
CA GLY A 952 4.35 -7.71 -82.71
C GLY A 952 4.97 -7.14 -81.45
N ASN A 953 6.13 -7.71 -81.11
CA ASN A 953 7.39 -6.98 -80.99
C ASN A 953 7.43 -5.58 -80.33
N ALA A 954 8.48 -5.47 -79.51
CA ALA A 954 9.42 -4.35 -79.45
C ALA A 954 9.25 -3.33 -78.32
N THR A 955 10.19 -3.45 -77.38
CA THR A 955 11.12 -2.41 -76.90
C THR A 955 10.57 -1.10 -76.31
N GLY A 956 10.94 -0.88 -75.05
CA GLY A 956 11.87 0.19 -74.69
C GLY A 956 11.26 1.56 -74.37
N ALA A 957 11.20 1.87 -73.08
CA ALA A 957 12.02 2.91 -72.40
C ALA A 957 11.52 3.06 -70.96
#